data_AF-A0A8J1VT35-F1
#
_entry.id   AF-A0A8J1VT35-F1
#
_cell.length_a   1.000
_cell.length_b   1.000
_cell.length_c   1.000
_cell.angle_alpha   90.00
_cell.angle_beta   90.00
_cell.angle_gamma   90.00
#
_symmetry.space_group_name_H-M   'P 1'
#
loop_
_entity.id
_entity.type
_entity.pdbx_description
1 polymer ?
#
loop_
_entity_poly.entity_id
_entity_poly.type
_entity_poly.pdbx_seq_one_letter_code
_entity_poly.pdbx_strand_id
1 'polypeptide(L)'
;MSASGDVNHSSKPLVPSADSTRHPTSSLPRSKKLPTSVGASLGIWWNNSSYKEALIAEERMLRRMSVFAPSSTGSARQIGEGIVVDRDEDDMNIGEHEGLVATLRHVLVPTPNPLDAPSHPADTVELSTRSSTTSTSLSKDSAESQKKTFSKDDDQPGARLIDYINTLEISRPEISGSKEAVVVLHGYAAALGFFFHNWESISATSASTGRRTYFLDLLGMGLSSRPSPVLLASPSGTPIASRVARAEHFFVDSLESWRISVGVRRMILIGHSLGGYLSAAPAGVPRGPGYDKSATEGRKNEGDLEEATNAAELELKGDKTDDQQSLLRRSAMKVFTWGWERGLSPFMFLRSAGPLGPLWATNYTRRRFGTQKEEDIRDIHSYIYNMSILKGSGEFCISHLLAPGAYGRVPIIDRIGKVQIPVDFVYGEKDWIDKEGGHAAVKELNKAGNHDATVHIVPEAGHHVYLDNPTETNRIVGEAIKAIKLTVLHLQHFLLQRQFPALLPADVDVHAPDLAVADLGCGNGIWSVELAPHLSPAARVFGFDINSDPFPPPEWIPPNVSLRVLDVLQPDAIPEEYLGIFDVVYARFLGTIFKLGDPSYFLRTVGKMLKTGGRMRWIENRSVSRNLKVVSLVSGRRTTATDKVAGVIKGLYKARDIPPSAFENWEQDYGMKIISNEEYEVPKVSWRPWTEAMMQVAEQYAVRLPLASDAQSGDTTREEYQAWLGEAFKEVHSGVAMILSPHFELIAQKV
;
A
#
# COMPACT_ATOMS: atom_id res chain seq x y z
N MET A 1 -76.91 34.30 4.83
CA MET A 1 -76.92 35.48 5.72
C MET A 1 -75.49 35.67 6.25
N SER A 2 -75.04 36.92 6.46
CA SER A 2 -73.82 37.35 7.22
C SER A 2 -72.56 36.45 7.18
N ALA A 3 -71.44 36.81 6.53
CA ALA A 3 -70.49 37.91 6.87
C ALA A 3 -69.89 37.78 8.29
N SER A 4 -68.59 37.97 8.56
CA SER A 4 -67.38 38.37 7.77
C SER A 4 -66.19 37.42 8.13
N GLY A 5 -65.01 37.35 7.49
CA GLY A 5 -64.10 38.36 6.93
C GLY A 5 -63.22 39.01 8.03
N ASP A 6 -61.90 39.23 7.94
CA ASP A 6 -60.79 38.89 7.00
C ASP A 6 -59.42 39.04 7.78
N VAL A 7 -58.15 38.90 7.34
CA VAL A 7 -57.42 38.63 6.07
C VAL A 7 -55.96 38.12 6.33
N ASN A 8 -55.30 37.43 5.36
CA ASN A 8 -53.83 37.13 5.23
C ASN A 8 -53.12 36.25 6.30
N HIS A 9 -52.14 35.38 5.98
CA HIS A 9 -50.93 35.62 5.17
C HIS A 9 -50.33 34.41 4.41
N SER A 10 -49.71 34.71 3.26
CA SER A 10 -48.69 33.97 2.47
C SER A 10 -48.41 32.46 2.69
N SER A 11 -48.51 31.70 1.60
CA SER A 11 -48.07 30.30 1.49
C SER A 11 -46.56 30.11 1.27
N LYS A 12 -46.01 29.05 1.87
CA LYS A 12 -44.82 28.31 1.42
C LYS A 12 -45.08 26.80 1.60
N PRO A 13 -44.53 25.91 0.76
CA PRO A 13 -44.88 24.49 0.76
C PRO A 13 -44.31 23.73 1.97
N LEU A 14 -45.08 22.74 2.43
CA LEU A 14 -44.67 21.79 3.47
C LEU A 14 -43.63 20.80 2.93
N VAL A 15 -42.54 20.61 3.68
CA VAL A 15 -41.59 19.50 3.46
C VAL A 15 -42.18 18.24 4.11
N PRO A 16 -42.31 17.09 3.40
CA PRO A 16 -42.73 15.84 4.00
C PRO A 16 -41.72 15.35 5.06
N SER A 17 -42.20 14.93 6.21
CA SER A 17 -41.37 14.36 7.28
C SER A 17 -40.83 13.00 6.88
N ALA A 18 -39.50 12.87 6.77
CA ALA A 18 -38.81 11.61 6.55
C ALA A 18 -38.77 10.75 7.84
N ASP A 19 -39.91 10.17 8.22
CA ASP A 19 -39.99 9.23 9.34
C ASP A 19 -39.45 7.86 8.92
N SER A 20 -38.11 7.75 8.87
CA SER A 20 -37.44 6.49 8.56
C SER A 20 -37.55 5.54 9.74
N THR A 21 -38.22 4.40 9.57
CA THR A 21 -38.34 3.33 10.57
C THR A 21 -37.00 2.65 10.84
N ARG A 22 -36.14 3.31 11.62
CA ARG A 22 -34.86 2.73 12.07
C ARG A 22 -35.12 1.68 13.14
N HIS A 23 -34.71 0.44 12.86
CA HIS A 23 -34.58 -0.57 13.91
C HIS A 23 -33.58 -0.08 14.98
N PRO A 24 -33.79 -0.43 16.27
CA PRO A 24 -32.98 0.09 17.35
C PRO A 24 -31.60 -0.57 17.38
N THR A 25 -30.63 0.04 16.68
CA THR A 25 -29.22 -0.29 16.88
C THR A 25 -28.81 0.09 18.31
N SER A 26 -28.08 -0.80 18.98
CA SER A 26 -27.58 -0.54 20.33
C SER A 26 -26.60 0.65 20.29
N SER A 27 -26.98 1.75 20.92
CA SER A 27 -26.17 2.96 20.96
C SER A 27 -24.91 2.71 21.80
N LEU A 28 -23.73 2.78 21.17
CA LEU A 28 -22.46 2.73 21.89
C LEU A 28 -22.39 3.81 22.99
N PRO A 29 -21.78 3.51 24.15
CA PRO A 29 -21.53 4.52 25.16
C PRO A 29 -20.60 5.61 24.60
N ARG A 30 -20.98 6.88 24.78
CA ARG A 30 -20.15 8.02 24.40
C ARG A 30 -18.84 8.05 25.18
N SER A 31 -17.82 8.64 24.57
CA SER A 31 -16.52 8.89 25.17
C SER A 31 -16.63 9.52 26.57
N LYS A 32 -15.99 8.90 27.55
CA LYS A 32 -15.88 9.44 28.92
C LYS A 32 -15.13 10.76 28.88
N LYS A 33 -15.48 11.72 29.75
CA LYS A 33 -14.70 12.96 29.88
C LYS A 33 -13.31 12.63 30.42
N LEU A 34 -12.30 13.31 29.87
CA LEU A 34 -10.92 13.25 30.34
C LEU A 34 -10.86 13.61 31.84
N PRO A 35 -10.23 12.79 32.70
CA PRO A 35 -10.12 13.07 34.13
C PRO A 35 -9.30 14.33 34.38
N THR A 36 -9.87 15.28 35.13
CA THR A 36 -9.21 16.52 35.56
C THR A 36 -8.80 16.50 37.04
N SER A 37 -9.03 15.39 37.75
CA SER A 37 -8.72 15.24 39.17
C SER A 37 -8.32 13.80 39.51
N VAL A 38 -7.60 13.62 40.62
CA VAL A 38 -7.20 12.29 41.13
C VAL A 38 -8.42 11.42 41.43
N GLY A 39 -9.52 11.99 41.94
CA GLY A 39 -10.77 11.25 42.18
C GLY A 39 -11.44 10.74 40.89
N ALA A 40 -11.46 11.56 39.83
CA ALA A 40 -11.95 11.13 38.52
C ALA A 40 -11.03 10.06 37.90
N SER A 41 -9.71 10.20 38.07
CA SER A 41 -8.71 9.24 37.61
C SER A 41 -8.83 7.89 38.32
N LEU A 42 -9.00 7.88 39.65
CA LEU A 42 -9.31 6.68 40.45
C LEU A 42 -10.62 6.01 39.98
N GLY A 43 -11.68 6.81 39.78
CA GLY A 43 -12.98 6.30 39.31
C GLY A 43 -12.94 5.69 37.91
N ILE A 44 -12.07 6.18 37.02
CA ILE A 44 -11.81 5.53 35.73
C ILE A 44 -11.01 4.24 35.95
N TRP A 45 -9.88 4.30 36.65
CA TRP A 45 -8.98 3.15 36.86
C TRP A 45 -9.69 1.96 37.50
N TRP A 46 -10.49 2.19 38.55
CA TRP A 46 -11.18 1.15 39.31
C TRP A 46 -12.26 0.40 38.50
N ASN A 47 -12.90 1.10 37.55
CA ASN A 47 -13.97 0.54 36.73
C ASN A 47 -13.50 0.16 35.32
N ASN A 48 -12.18 0.02 35.11
CA ASN A 48 -11.62 -0.14 33.77
C ASN A 48 -11.48 -1.61 33.35
N SER A 49 -12.08 -1.96 32.22
CA SER A 49 -11.77 -3.20 31.50
C SER A 49 -10.98 -2.83 30.25
N SER A 50 -9.66 -2.75 30.37
CA SER A 50 -8.78 -2.13 29.36
C SER A 50 -9.00 -2.64 27.94
N TYR A 51 -9.03 -3.96 27.72
CA TYR A 51 -9.27 -4.54 26.40
C TYR A 51 -10.65 -4.16 25.83
N LYS A 52 -11.70 -4.24 26.67
CA LYS A 52 -13.07 -3.88 26.27
C LYS A 52 -13.23 -2.39 25.97
N GLU A 53 -12.58 -1.53 26.75
CA GLU A 53 -12.67 -0.07 26.61
C GLU A 53 -11.81 0.46 25.45
N ALA A 54 -10.73 -0.25 25.09
CA ALA A 54 -10.00 -0.06 23.84
C ALA A 54 -10.83 -0.50 22.63
N LEU A 55 -11.45 -1.69 22.63
CA LEU A 55 -12.38 -2.13 21.59
C LEU A 55 -13.53 -1.14 21.37
N ILE A 56 -14.16 -0.67 22.46
CA ILE A 56 -15.22 0.34 22.39
C ILE A 56 -14.70 1.68 21.84
N ALA A 57 -13.40 2.00 22.00
CA ALA A 57 -12.79 3.19 21.39
C ALA A 57 -12.51 3.00 19.89
N GLU A 58 -12.00 1.83 19.49
CA GLU A 58 -11.83 1.46 18.08
C GLU A 58 -13.17 1.47 17.34
N GLU A 59 -14.22 0.86 17.89
CA GLU A 59 -15.55 0.84 17.27
C GLU A 59 -16.17 2.25 17.14
N ARG A 60 -15.88 3.16 18.08
CA ARG A 60 -16.24 4.59 17.98
C ARG A 60 -15.46 5.33 16.89
N MET A 61 -14.26 4.90 16.56
CA MET A 61 -13.49 5.43 15.42
C MET A 61 -14.02 4.85 14.10
N LEU A 62 -14.20 3.53 14.03
CA LEU A 62 -14.68 2.82 12.83
C LEU A 62 -16.04 3.34 12.35
N ARG A 63 -17.00 3.55 13.27
CA ARG A 63 -18.33 4.12 12.99
C ARG A 63 -18.33 5.60 12.53
N ARG A 64 -17.17 6.21 12.30
CA ARG A 64 -17.02 7.52 11.65
C ARG A 64 -16.85 7.40 10.14
N MET A 65 -16.42 6.23 9.64
CA MET A 65 -16.40 5.94 8.21
C MET A 65 -17.84 5.78 7.69
N SER A 66 -18.09 6.33 6.51
CA SER A 66 -19.34 6.16 5.77
C SER A 66 -19.60 4.69 5.37
N VAL A 67 -18.53 3.91 5.20
CA VAL A 67 -18.53 2.51 4.73
C VAL A 67 -18.54 1.46 5.85
N PHE A 68 -18.70 1.85 7.11
CA PHE A 68 -18.68 0.92 8.26
C PHE A 68 -20.08 0.68 8.85
N ALA A 69 -20.51 -0.59 8.82
CA ALA A 69 -21.74 -1.04 9.46
C ALA A 69 -21.44 -2.00 10.63
N PRO A 70 -22.07 -1.81 11.81
CA PRO A 70 -21.93 -2.75 12.92
C PRO A 70 -22.80 -4.00 12.70
N SER A 71 -22.29 -5.17 13.06
CA SER A 71 -23.06 -6.41 13.03
C SER A 71 -24.21 -6.41 14.04
N SER A 72 -25.31 -7.10 13.70
CA SER A 72 -26.57 -7.07 14.45
C SER A 72 -26.74 -8.19 15.50
N THR A 73 -25.74 -9.06 15.67
CA THR A 73 -25.73 -10.12 16.69
C THR A 73 -24.32 -10.36 17.25
N GLY A 74 -24.22 -10.61 18.55
CA GLY A 74 -22.95 -10.86 19.24
C GLY A 74 -23.12 -11.04 20.75
N SER A 75 -23.76 -12.13 21.19
CA SER A 75 -23.96 -12.41 22.61
C SER A 75 -22.73 -13.06 23.24
N ALA A 76 -21.93 -12.26 23.98
CA ALA A 76 -20.81 -12.80 24.74
C ALA A 76 -21.28 -13.82 25.80
N ARG A 77 -20.84 -15.07 25.68
CA ARG A 77 -20.93 -16.09 26.74
C ARG A 77 -19.61 -16.14 27.52
N GLN A 78 -19.72 -16.31 28.83
CA GLN A 78 -18.59 -16.35 29.75
C GLN A 78 -18.22 -17.80 30.07
N ILE A 79 -16.96 -18.19 29.82
CA ILE A 79 -16.41 -19.50 30.17
C ILE A 79 -15.02 -19.28 30.79
N GLY A 80 -14.88 -19.55 32.10
CA GLY A 80 -13.61 -19.40 32.82
C GLY A 80 -13.16 -17.95 33.07
N GLU A 81 -11.93 -17.80 33.58
CA GLU A 81 -11.33 -16.50 33.94
C GLU A 81 -10.64 -15.77 32.76
N GLY A 82 -10.78 -16.31 31.53
CA GLY A 82 -10.28 -15.68 30.30
C GLY A 82 -11.42 -15.34 29.36
N ILE A 83 -11.61 -14.05 29.05
CA ILE A 83 -12.54 -13.62 27.99
C ILE A 83 -11.87 -13.83 26.64
N VAL A 84 -11.95 -15.04 26.11
CA VAL A 84 -11.80 -15.29 24.67
C VAL A 84 -13.13 -14.92 24.02
N VAL A 85 -13.07 -14.11 22.96
CA VAL A 85 -14.22 -13.89 22.08
C VAL A 85 -13.94 -14.65 20.80
N ASP A 86 -14.38 -15.91 20.76
CA ASP A 86 -14.60 -16.55 19.46
C ASP A 86 -15.66 -15.73 18.73
N ARG A 87 -15.31 -15.31 17.51
CA ARG A 87 -16.26 -14.94 16.48
C ARG A 87 -16.17 -16.06 15.45
N ASP A 88 -17.30 -16.70 15.18
CA ASP A 88 -17.40 -17.71 14.12
C ASP A 88 -16.96 -17.10 12.77
N GLU A 89 -16.59 -17.94 11.82
CA GLU A 89 -15.94 -17.52 10.56
C GLU A 89 -16.86 -16.75 9.58
N ASP A 90 -18.14 -16.57 9.91
CA ASP A 90 -19.17 -15.96 9.07
C ASP A 90 -19.38 -14.45 9.30
N ASP A 91 -19.02 -13.66 8.28
CA ASP A 91 -19.51 -12.34 7.86
C ASP A 91 -19.84 -11.21 8.87
N MET A 92 -19.21 -10.05 8.64
CA MET A 92 -19.75 -8.72 8.96
C MET A 92 -19.75 -7.85 7.70
N ASN A 93 -20.92 -7.34 7.27
CA ASN A 93 -21.11 -6.72 5.95
C ASN A 93 -22.20 -5.62 5.95
N ILE A 94 -22.29 -4.90 4.82
CA ILE A 94 -23.33 -3.96 4.35
C ILE A 94 -23.29 -2.54 4.95
N GLY A 95 -22.39 -1.72 4.40
CA GLY A 95 -22.51 -0.26 4.36
C GLY A 95 -22.18 0.27 2.97
N GLU A 96 -23.19 0.43 2.09
CA GLU A 96 -22.96 0.82 0.69
C GLU A 96 -22.79 2.34 0.52
N HIS A 97 -21.55 2.79 0.31
CA HIS A 97 -21.24 4.02 -0.44
C HIS A 97 -19.95 3.80 -1.26
N GLU A 98 -19.95 4.23 -2.53
CA GLU A 98 -18.86 4.04 -3.51
C GLU A 98 -18.32 2.60 -3.72
N GLY A 99 -19.05 1.59 -3.23
CA GLY A 99 -18.74 0.17 -3.37
C GLY A 99 -17.60 -0.34 -2.50
N LEU A 100 -17.10 0.44 -1.54
CA LEU A 100 -16.12 -0.01 -0.54
C LEU A 100 -16.82 -0.66 0.65
N VAL A 101 -16.22 -1.72 1.21
CA VAL A 101 -16.68 -2.43 2.41
C VAL A 101 -15.53 -2.50 3.41
N ALA A 102 -15.82 -2.19 4.68
CA ALA A 102 -14.86 -2.24 5.79
C ALA A 102 -15.13 -3.46 6.71
N THR A 103 -14.13 -4.32 6.91
CA THR A 103 -14.24 -5.57 7.68
C THR A 103 -13.09 -5.70 8.68
N LEU A 104 -13.41 -5.64 9.99
CA LEU A 104 -12.45 -5.86 11.08
C LEU A 104 -12.45 -7.33 11.50
N ARG A 105 -11.28 -7.98 11.46
CA ARG A 105 -11.09 -9.40 11.84
C ARG A 105 -9.75 -9.67 12.51
N HIS A 106 -9.67 -10.76 13.26
CA HIS A 106 -8.41 -11.30 13.76
C HIS A 106 -7.86 -12.32 12.76
N VAL A 107 -6.66 -12.09 12.22
CA VAL A 107 -5.99 -13.03 11.31
C VAL A 107 -4.99 -13.85 12.11
N LEU A 108 -5.17 -15.18 12.13
CA LEU A 108 -4.28 -16.09 12.85
C LEU A 108 -2.88 -16.16 12.22
N VAL A 109 -1.86 -16.16 13.08
CA VAL A 109 -0.44 -16.30 12.74
C VAL A 109 0.27 -17.19 13.77
N PRO A 110 1.28 -17.98 13.40
CA PRO A 110 2.14 -18.63 14.39
C PRO A 110 2.90 -17.57 15.20
N THR A 111 3.14 -17.82 16.49
CA THR A 111 4.05 -16.99 17.30
C THR A 111 5.47 -17.11 16.74
N PRO A 112 6.14 -16.01 16.33
CA PRO A 112 7.51 -16.08 15.81
C PRO A 112 8.50 -16.57 16.87
N ASN A 113 9.44 -17.42 16.45
CA ASN A 113 10.45 -18.00 17.34
C ASN A 113 11.71 -17.11 17.35
N PRO A 114 12.08 -16.51 18.49
CA PRO A 114 13.27 -15.65 18.60
C PRO A 114 14.60 -16.34 18.27
N LEU A 115 14.64 -17.68 18.23
CA LEU A 115 15.82 -18.46 17.86
C LEU A 115 15.95 -18.69 16.35
N ASP A 116 14.86 -18.54 15.59
CA ASP A 116 14.85 -18.65 14.12
C ASP A 116 15.21 -17.31 13.44
N ALA A 117 15.46 -16.27 14.24
CA ALA A 117 15.91 -14.96 13.77
C ALA A 117 17.27 -15.05 13.05
N PRO A 118 17.45 -14.34 11.92
CA PRO A 118 18.66 -14.42 11.13
C PRO A 118 19.88 -13.83 11.85
N SER A 119 21.06 -14.42 11.60
CA SER A 119 22.35 -13.83 11.99
C SER A 119 22.52 -12.46 11.33
N HIS A 120 22.96 -11.46 12.08
CA HIS A 120 23.09 -10.11 11.57
C HIS A 120 24.44 -9.93 10.85
N PRO A 121 24.54 -9.15 9.75
CA PRO A 121 25.81 -8.88 9.06
C PRO A 121 26.91 -8.19 9.88
N ALA A 122 26.66 -7.89 11.16
CA ALA A 122 27.61 -7.30 12.10
C ALA A 122 27.90 -8.21 13.32
N ASP A 123 27.41 -9.46 13.32
CA ASP A 123 27.86 -10.49 14.26
C ASP A 123 29.26 -10.98 13.82
N THR A 124 30.29 -10.70 14.61
CA THR A 124 31.68 -11.10 14.31
C THR A 124 31.86 -12.62 14.31
N VAL A 125 32.57 -13.14 13.30
CA VAL A 125 32.58 -14.57 12.90
C VAL A 125 33.14 -15.56 13.96
N GLU A 126 33.89 -15.08 14.97
CA GLU A 126 34.66 -15.91 15.92
C GLU A 126 33.82 -16.86 16.82
N LEU A 127 32.50 -16.71 16.88
CA LEU A 127 31.64 -17.61 17.68
C LEU A 127 31.22 -18.91 16.95
N SER A 128 31.41 -19.01 15.63
CA SER A 128 30.97 -20.20 14.87
C SER A 128 31.95 -21.38 14.88
N THR A 129 33.20 -21.19 15.32
CA THR A 129 34.29 -22.18 15.19
C THR A 129 34.49 -23.09 16.40
N ARG A 130 33.66 -22.98 17.46
CA ARG A 130 33.80 -23.77 18.70
C ARG A 130 32.78 -24.90 18.90
N SER A 131 31.89 -25.14 17.94
CA SER A 131 30.84 -26.18 18.03
C SER A 131 31.05 -27.40 17.13
N SER A 132 32.27 -27.63 16.62
CA SER A 132 32.52 -28.64 15.57
C SER A 132 33.69 -29.61 15.84
N THR A 133 34.14 -29.80 17.09
CA THR A 133 35.21 -30.78 17.43
C THR A 133 35.16 -31.31 18.88
N THR A 134 34.11 -32.06 19.25
CA THR A 134 34.21 -33.13 20.27
C THR A 134 33.08 -34.14 20.11
N SER A 135 33.32 -35.21 19.36
CA SER A 135 32.45 -36.38 19.28
C SER A 135 33.04 -37.53 20.11
N THR A 136 32.94 -37.42 21.43
CA THR A 136 33.33 -38.47 22.38
C THR A 136 32.30 -38.56 23.52
N SER A 137 32.12 -39.76 24.04
CA SER A 137 31.06 -40.11 24.99
C SER A 137 31.43 -39.81 26.45
N LEU A 138 30.45 -40.04 27.35
CA LEU A 138 30.46 -39.86 28.81
C LEU A 138 30.16 -38.40 29.26
N SER A 139 29.30 -38.15 30.25
CA SER A 139 28.45 -39.05 31.04
C SER A 139 27.09 -38.42 31.37
N LYS A 140 26.21 -39.20 32.02
CA LYS A 140 25.09 -38.65 32.79
C LYS A 140 25.61 -37.85 34.01
N ASP A 141 24.68 -37.23 34.72
CA ASP A 141 24.81 -36.63 36.06
C ASP A 141 25.21 -35.14 36.08
N SER A 142 24.18 -34.28 35.96
CA SER A 142 24.15 -32.87 36.42
C SER A 142 22.77 -32.18 36.19
N ALA A 143 21.77 -32.90 35.66
CA ALA A 143 20.44 -32.37 35.35
C ALA A 143 19.49 -32.26 36.57
N GLU A 144 19.96 -31.77 37.73
CA GLU A 144 19.19 -31.79 38.98
C GLU A 144 19.35 -30.55 39.89
N SER A 145 19.01 -29.36 39.38
CA SER A 145 18.45 -28.26 40.20
C SER A 145 17.95 -27.07 39.39
N GLN A 146 16.69 -27.10 38.95
CA GLN A 146 15.73 -25.96 38.92
C GLN A 146 14.39 -26.40 38.32
N LYS A 147 13.61 -27.20 39.08
CA LYS A 147 12.30 -27.69 38.66
C LYS A 147 11.23 -27.36 39.70
N LYS A 148 10.57 -26.22 39.58
CA LYS A 148 9.33 -25.89 40.31
C LYS A 148 8.29 -25.21 39.43
N THR A 149 7.19 -25.94 39.24
CA THR A 149 5.83 -25.43 38.99
C THR A 149 5.66 -24.41 37.84
N PHE A 150 5.66 -24.92 36.61
CA PHE A 150 4.47 -24.70 35.77
C PHE A 150 3.48 -25.85 36.04
N SER A 151 2.18 -25.59 35.87
CA SER A 151 1.13 -26.60 35.96
C SER A 151 1.24 -27.59 34.80
N LYS A 152 0.92 -28.86 35.06
CA LYS A 152 0.59 -29.79 33.97
C LYS A 152 -0.78 -29.38 33.42
N ASP A 153 -0.83 -29.03 32.16
CA ASP A 153 -1.62 -29.70 31.11
C ASP A 153 -1.08 -29.21 29.75
N ASP A 154 -1.44 -29.91 28.65
CA ASP A 154 -0.97 -29.67 27.27
C ASP A 154 0.55 -29.71 27.00
N ASP A 155 1.17 -30.88 27.21
CA ASP A 155 2.51 -31.23 26.72
C ASP A 155 2.40 -32.05 25.40
N GLN A 156 2.00 -31.38 24.31
CA GLN A 156 1.87 -31.95 22.95
C GLN A 156 3.10 -31.55 22.09
N PRO A 157 4.02 -32.49 21.76
CA PRO A 157 5.28 -32.17 21.07
C PRO A 157 5.08 -31.88 19.57
N GLY A 158 4.66 -30.66 19.25
CA GLY A 158 4.51 -30.18 17.87
C GLY A 158 3.63 -28.95 17.68
N ALA A 159 2.82 -28.58 18.68
CA ALA A 159 1.97 -27.40 18.61
C ALA A 159 2.81 -26.11 18.65
N ARG A 160 2.92 -25.41 17.51
CA ARG A 160 3.32 -23.99 17.52
C ARG A 160 2.21 -23.20 18.23
N LEU A 161 2.60 -22.27 19.10
CA LEU A 161 1.65 -21.29 19.65
C LEU A 161 1.05 -20.47 18.49
N ILE A 162 -0.23 -20.16 18.60
CA ILE A 162 -0.98 -19.37 17.63
C ILE A 162 -1.39 -18.07 18.29
N ASP A 163 -1.07 -16.97 17.62
CA ASP A 163 -1.44 -15.59 17.95
C ASP A 163 -2.31 -15.03 16.81
N TYR A 164 -2.75 -13.77 16.93
CA TYR A 164 -3.47 -13.08 15.88
C TYR A 164 -3.02 -11.64 15.67
N ILE A 165 -3.20 -11.17 14.43
CA ILE A 165 -3.08 -9.78 14.00
C ILE A 165 -4.48 -9.19 13.85
N ASN A 166 -4.81 -8.16 14.64
CA ASN A 166 -6.01 -7.35 14.44
C ASN A 166 -5.87 -6.62 13.09
N THR A 167 -6.81 -6.91 12.19
CA THR A 167 -6.75 -6.57 10.77
C THR A 167 -8.03 -5.86 10.37
N LEU A 168 -7.92 -4.58 10.05
CA LEU A 168 -8.98 -3.84 9.36
C LEU A 168 -8.73 -3.94 7.85
N GLU A 169 -9.60 -4.65 7.13
CA GLU A 169 -9.66 -4.58 5.67
C GLU A 169 -10.63 -3.49 5.23
N ILE A 170 -10.28 -2.76 4.17
CA ILE A 170 -11.20 -1.88 3.45
C ILE A 170 -10.96 -2.05 1.94
N SER A 171 -11.89 -2.73 1.28
CA SER A 171 -11.77 -3.20 -0.11
C SER A 171 -13.12 -3.09 -0.83
N ARG A 172 -13.15 -3.05 -2.17
CA ARG A 172 -14.40 -3.33 -2.90
C ARG A 172 -14.66 -4.83 -3.00
N PRO A 173 -15.91 -5.32 -3.00
CA PRO A 173 -16.22 -6.74 -3.15
C PRO A 173 -15.57 -7.39 -4.38
N GLU A 174 -15.53 -6.71 -5.52
CA GLU A 174 -14.94 -7.24 -6.77
C GLU A 174 -13.43 -7.52 -6.66
N ILE A 175 -12.72 -6.78 -5.79
CA ILE A 175 -11.26 -6.90 -5.58
C ILE A 175 -10.90 -7.69 -4.31
N SER A 176 -11.87 -8.26 -3.60
CA SER A 176 -11.69 -9.14 -2.42
C SER A 176 -10.73 -10.32 -2.65
N GLY A 177 -10.65 -10.81 -3.90
CA GLY A 177 -9.70 -11.86 -4.32
C GLY A 177 -8.36 -11.35 -4.87
N SER A 178 -8.08 -10.04 -4.82
CA SER A 178 -6.84 -9.46 -5.37
C SER A 178 -5.62 -9.84 -4.53
N LYS A 179 -4.59 -10.39 -5.19
CA LYS A 179 -3.32 -10.74 -4.53
C LYS A 179 -2.37 -9.54 -4.42
N GLU A 180 -2.83 -8.34 -4.77
CA GLU A 180 -2.15 -7.07 -4.48
C GLU A 180 -2.86 -6.33 -3.33
N ALA A 181 -2.07 -5.70 -2.45
CA ALA A 181 -2.61 -4.85 -1.41
C ALA A 181 -1.77 -3.59 -1.14
N VAL A 182 -2.42 -2.57 -0.60
CA VAL A 182 -1.80 -1.50 0.17
C VAL A 182 -1.93 -1.90 1.65
N VAL A 183 -0.82 -1.88 2.39
CA VAL A 183 -0.76 -2.34 3.79
C VAL A 183 -0.13 -1.26 4.66
N VAL A 184 -0.89 -0.79 5.65
CA VAL A 184 -0.56 0.35 6.49
C VAL A 184 -0.16 -0.13 7.88
N LEU A 185 1.04 0.26 8.32
CA LEU A 185 1.66 -0.17 9.58
C LEU A 185 1.86 1.03 10.51
N HIS A 186 1.39 0.91 11.75
CA HIS A 186 1.49 1.98 12.74
C HIS A 186 2.89 2.13 13.36
N GLY A 187 3.13 3.27 14.02
CA GLY A 187 4.35 3.55 14.77
C GLY A 187 4.40 2.93 16.16
N TYR A 188 5.50 3.12 16.90
CA TYR A 188 5.51 2.76 18.32
C TYR A 188 4.45 3.58 19.08
N ALA A 189 3.87 3.01 20.14
CA ALA A 189 2.76 3.60 20.91
C ALA A 189 1.43 3.83 20.16
N ALA A 190 1.35 3.51 18.86
CA ALA A 190 0.15 3.63 18.04
C ALA A 190 -0.54 2.26 17.79
N ALA A 191 -1.62 2.30 17.02
CA ALA A 191 -2.47 1.17 16.60
C ALA A 191 -3.28 1.57 15.35
N LEU A 192 -4.00 0.66 14.70
CA LEU A 192 -4.71 0.91 13.43
C LEU A 192 -5.75 2.05 13.50
N GLY A 193 -6.37 2.27 14.66
CA GLY A 193 -7.32 3.36 14.92
C GLY A 193 -6.73 4.76 14.80
N PHE A 194 -5.40 4.90 14.83
CA PHE A 194 -4.73 6.20 14.61
C PHE A 194 -4.92 6.72 13.17
N PHE A 195 -5.26 5.87 12.19
CA PHE A 195 -5.43 6.26 10.80
C PHE A 195 -6.86 6.71 10.44
N PHE A 196 -7.73 6.98 11.42
CA PHE A 196 -9.17 7.21 11.17
C PHE A 196 -9.53 8.38 10.23
N HIS A 197 -8.66 9.39 10.07
CA HIS A 197 -8.81 10.47 9.06
C HIS A 197 -8.29 10.10 7.65
N ASN A 198 -7.82 8.87 7.44
CA ASN A 198 -7.07 8.45 6.24
C ASN A 198 -7.64 7.18 5.60
N TRP A 199 -8.33 6.34 6.39
CA TRP A 199 -8.94 5.08 5.96
C TRP A 199 -9.64 5.19 4.60
N GLU A 200 -10.64 6.06 4.47
CA GLU A 200 -11.42 6.19 3.22
C GLU A 200 -10.55 6.65 2.03
N SER A 201 -9.69 7.66 2.20
CA SER A 201 -8.89 8.23 1.11
C SER A 201 -7.79 7.29 0.60
N ILE A 202 -7.11 6.57 1.50
CA ILE A 202 -6.12 5.56 1.14
C ILE A 202 -6.82 4.38 0.45
N SER A 203 -7.97 3.94 0.97
CA SER A 203 -8.70 2.79 0.41
C SER A 203 -9.37 3.06 -0.93
N ALA A 204 -9.95 4.24 -1.14
CA ALA A 204 -10.46 4.64 -2.45
C ALA A 204 -9.33 4.69 -3.49
N THR A 205 -8.16 5.22 -3.11
CA THR A 205 -7.00 5.27 -4.01
C THR A 205 -6.43 3.88 -4.29
N SER A 206 -6.30 3.02 -3.27
CA SER A 206 -5.92 1.62 -3.41
C SER A 206 -6.86 0.87 -4.36
N ALA A 207 -8.18 1.03 -4.18
CA ALA A 207 -9.20 0.41 -5.02
C ALA A 207 -9.16 0.89 -6.49
N SER A 208 -8.85 2.16 -6.76
CA SER A 208 -8.63 2.66 -8.14
C SER A 208 -7.44 1.99 -8.86
N THR A 209 -6.51 1.43 -8.08
CA THR A 209 -5.39 0.61 -8.59
C THR A 209 -5.66 -0.90 -8.60
N GLY A 210 -6.84 -1.35 -8.17
CA GLY A 210 -7.23 -2.77 -8.13
C GLY A 210 -6.71 -3.55 -6.92
N ARG A 211 -6.34 -2.85 -5.85
CA ARG A 211 -5.64 -3.40 -4.67
C ARG A 211 -6.51 -3.36 -3.42
N ARG A 212 -6.43 -4.42 -2.61
CA ARG A 212 -7.06 -4.46 -1.28
C ARG A 212 -6.34 -3.49 -0.33
N THR A 213 -7.02 -3.01 0.72
CA THR A 213 -6.38 -2.13 1.71
C THR A 213 -6.44 -2.75 3.08
N TYR A 214 -5.31 -2.74 3.80
CA TYR A 214 -5.20 -3.27 5.15
C TYR A 214 -4.57 -2.26 6.09
N PHE A 215 -5.16 -2.10 7.27
CA PHE A 215 -4.57 -1.40 8.41
C PHE A 215 -4.37 -2.42 9.52
N LEU A 216 -3.14 -2.56 10.01
CA LEU A 216 -2.75 -3.66 10.91
C LEU A 216 -2.22 -3.15 12.25
N ASP A 217 -2.63 -3.83 13.32
CA ASP A 217 -1.93 -3.78 14.60
C ASP A 217 -0.75 -4.75 14.58
N LEU A 218 0.47 -4.26 14.78
CA LEU A 218 1.67 -5.12 14.85
C LEU A 218 1.57 -6.12 16.02
N LEU A 219 2.15 -7.31 15.87
CA LEU A 219 2.11 -8.34 16.91
C LEU A 219 2.64 -7.79 18.25
N GLY A 220 1.93 -8.06 19.34
CA GLY A 220 2.28 -7.53 20.66
C GLY A 220 2.01 -6.03 20.87
N MET A 221 1.35 -5.36 19.91
CA MET A 221 0.92 -3.96 19.94
C MET A 221 -0.57 -3.83 19.64
N GLY A 222 -1.13 -2.61 19.70
CA GLY A 222 -2.56 -2.35 19.45
C GLY A 222 -3.51 -3.28 20.21
N LEU A 223 -4.52 -3.79 19.52
CA LEU A 223 -5.42 -4.87 19.96
C LEU A 223 -5.01 -6.26 19.44
N SER A 224 -3.93 -6.37 18.67
CA SER A 224 -3.31 -7.66 18.31
C SER A 224 -2.90 -8.47 19.55
N SER A 225 -2.73 -9.77 19.32
CA SER A 225 -2.32 -10.71 20.37
C SER A 225 -1.00 -10.29 21.04
N ARG A 226 -0.83 -10.68 22.31
CA ARG A 226 0.28 -10.23 23.17
C ARG A 226 1.11 -11.42 23.68
N PRO A 227 2.02 -11.95 22.83
CA PRO A 227 3.00 -12.98 23.20
C PRO A 227 3.78 -12.66 24.48
N SER A 228 4.34 -13.68 25.13
CA SER A 228 5.12 -13.51 26.36
C SER A 228 6.39 -12.67 26.12
N PRO A 229 6.65 -11.61 26.93
CA PRO A 229 7.92 -10.86 26.89
C PRO A 229 9.17 -11.72 27.05
N VAL A 230 9.05 -12.94 27.60
CA VAL A 230 10.16 -13.91 27.71
C VAL A 230 10.72 -14.28 26.34
N LEU A 231 9.92 -14.25 25.27
CA LEU A 231 10.39 -14.45 23.89
C LEU A 231 11.35 -13.32 23.47
N LEU A 232 11.07 -12.08 23.88
CA LEU A 232 11.88 -10.92 23.53
C LEU A 232 13.09 -10.75 24.47
N ALA A 233 13.15 -11.53 25.55
CA ALA A 233 14.25 -11.48 26.51
C ALA A 233 15.58 -11.86 25.83
N SER A 234 16.61 -11.06 26.10
CA SER A 234 17.96 -11.28 25.54
C SER A 234 18.93 -11.65 26.64
N PRO A 235 19.66 -12.78 26.53
CA PRO A 235 20.71 -13.13 27.48
C PRO A 235 21.75 -12.01 27.62
N SER A 236 22.20 -11.77 28.86
CA SER A 236 23.23 -10.78 29.17
C SER A 236 24.50 -11.08 28.37
N GLY A 237 24.98 -10.09 27.61
CA GLY A 237 26.11 -10.25 26.69
C GLY A 237 25.75 -10.63 25.25
N THR A 238 24.46 -10.77 24.88
CA THR A 238 24.10 -10.85 23.44
C THR A 238 24.62 -9.59 22.71
N PRO A 239 25.31 -9.72 21.57
CA PRO A 239 25.66 -8.58 20.72
C PRO A 239 24.45 -7.72 20.34
N ILE A 240 24.67 -6.42 20.15
CA ILE A 240 23.61 -5.48 19.76
C ILE A 240 22.97 -5.87 18.42
N ALA A 241 23.79 -6.31 17.46
CA ALA A 241 23.38 -6.75 16.13
C ALA A 241 22.33 -7.89 16.19
N SER A 242 22.62 -8.95 16.97
CA SER A 242 21.69 -10.06 17.18
C SER A 242 20.55 -9.75 18.18
N ARG A 243 20.67 -8.73 19.06
CA ARG A 243 19.52 -8.16 19.80
C ARG A 243 18.52 -7.50 18.82
N VAL A 244 19.01 -6.72 17.84
CA VAL A 244 18.18 -6.09 16.81
C VAL A 244 17.51 -7.15 15.94
N ALA A 245 18.27 -8.09 15.38
CA ALA A 245 17.72 -9.09 14.46
C ALA A 245 16.56 -9.92 15.06
N ARG A 246 16.61 -10.26 16.35
CA ARG A 246 15.48 -10.92 17.05
C ARG A 246 14.24 -10.03 17.17
N ALA A 247 14.43 -8.75 17.49
CA ALA A 247 13.34 -7.78 17.60
C ALA A 247 12.71 -7.44 16.25
N GLU A 248 13.50 -7.43 15.17
CA GLU A 248 12.99 -7.31 13.79
C GLU A 248 12.23 -8.55 13.36
N HIS A 249 12.81 -9.74 13.54
CA HIS A 249 12.18 -11.02 13.19
C HIS A 249 10.79 -11.19 13.81
N PHE A 250 10.62 -10.83 15.09
CA PHE A 250 9.32 -10.88 15.77
C PHE A 250 8.19 -10.12 15.05
N PHE A 251 8.48 -8.99 14.41
CA PHE A 251 7.48 -8.24 13.65
C PHE A 251 7.44 -8.63 12.16
N VAL A 252 8.59 -8.89 11.54
CA VAL A 252 8.68 -9.22 10.11
C VAL A 252 8.11 -10.61 9.81
N ASP A 253 8.38 -11.60 10.65
CA ASP A 253 7.91 -12.98 10.48
C ASP A 253 6.40 -13.11 10.75
N SER A 254 5.87 -12.34 11.70
CA SER A 254 4.42 -12.26 11.95
C SER A 254 3.68 -11.48 10.85
N LEU A 255 4.29 -10.43 10.27
CA LEU A 255 3.76 -9.72 9.10
C LEU A 255 3.80 -10.59 7.83
N GLU A 256 4.87 -11.35 7.61
CA GLU A 256 5.00 -12.30 6.50
C GLU A 256 4.02 -13.46 6.63
N SER A 257 3.88 -14.01 7.85
CA SER A 257 2.86 -15.02 8.16
C SER A 257 1.45 -14.48 7.92
N TRP A 258 1.15 -13.26 8.38
CA TRP A 258 -0.12 -12.58 8.11
C TRP A 258 -0.36 -12.44 6.60
N ARG A 259 0.65 -11.98 5.83
CA ARG A 259 0.57 -11.80 4.38
C ARG A 259 0.20 -13.10 3.67
N ILE A 260 0.79 -14.21 4.12
CA ILE A 260 0.49 -15.56 3.64
C ILE A 260 -0.93 -15.97 4.03
N SER A 261 -1.35 -15.78 5.29
CA SER A 261 -2.71 -16.10 5.77
C SER A 261 -3.81 -15.32 5.03
N VAL A 262 -3.63 -14.03 4.73
CA VAL A 262 -4.60 -13.24 3.92
C VAL A 262 -4.45 -13.46 2.40
N GLY A 263 -3.51 -14.32 1.98
CA GLY A 263 -3.27 -14.64 0.58
C GLY A 263 -2.82 -13.45 -0.27
N VAL A 264 -2.07 -12.49 0.29
CA VAL A 264 -1.51 -11.36 -0.47
C VAL A 264 -0.14 -11.76 -1.07
N ARG A 265 0.10 -11.46 -2.35
CA ARG A 265 1.34 -11.79 -3.07
C ARG A 265 2.30 -10.61 -3.21
N ARG A 266 1.78 -9.39 -3.44
CA ARG A 266 2.55 -8.14 -3.48
C ARG A 266 1.90 -7.08 -2.59
N MET A 267 2.73 -6.27 -1.94
CA MET A 267 2.31 -5.21 -1.02
C MET A 267 2.98 -3.89 -1.37
N ILE A 268 2.22 -2.81 -1.33
CA ILE A 268 2.73 -1.46 -1.08
C ILE A 268 2.69 -1.29 0.44
N LEU A 269 3.84 -1.04 1.07
CA LEU A 269 3.95 -0.86 2.51
C LEU A 269 3.97 0.62 2.87
N ILE A 270 3.00 1.07 3.66
CA ILE A 270 2.92 2.44 4.18
C ILE A 270 3.18 2.36 5.69
N GLY A 271 4.44 2.52 6.07
CA GLY A 271 4.87 2.38 7.45
C GLY A 271 5.15 3.73 8.13
N HIS A 272 4.44 4.04 9.21
CA HIS A 272 4.78 5.17 10.07
C HIS A 272 5.81 4.77 11.13
N SER A 273 6.88 5.55 11.31
CA SER A 273 7.83 5.42 12.43
C SER A 273 8.38 3.99 12.56
N LEU A 274 8.09 3.25 13.63
CA LEU A 274 8.44 1.82 13.76
C LEU A 274 7.92 0.96 12.59
N GLY A 275 6.69 1.16 12.12
CA GLY A 275 6.16 0.47 10.94
C GLY A 275 6.95 0.81 9.67
N GLY A 276 7.45 2.05 9.55
CA GLY A 276 8.35 2.48 8.47
C GLY A 276 9.70 1.81 8.55
N TYR A 277 10.26 1.72 9.76
CA TYR A 277 11.51 1.00 10.01
C TYR A 277 11.39 -0.48 9.61
N LEU A 278 10.30 -1.13 10.01
CA LEU A 278 10.01 -2.53 9.69
C LEU A 278 9.69 -2.77 8.21
N SER A 279 9.22 -1.76 7.48
CA SER A 279 8.97 -1.85 6.03
C SER A 279 10.27 -1.95 5.22
N ALA A 280 11.36 -1.35 5.70
CA ALA A 280 12.68 -1.42 5.07
C ALA A 280 13.60 -2.53 5.64
N ALA A 281 13.29 -3.07 6.83
CA ALA A 281 14.09 -4.11 7.49
C ALA A 281 14.34 -5.40 6.66
N PRO A 282 13.38 -5.94 5.88
CA PRO A 282 13.58 -7.16 5.09
C PRO A 282 14.73 -7.10 4.07
N ALA A 283 15.16 -5.90 3.66
CA ALA A 283 16.30 -5.73 2.76
C ALA A 283 17.65 -6.11 3.41
N GLY A 284 17.70 -6.40 4.72
CA GLY A 284 18.94 -6.61 5.46
C GLY A 284 19.74 -7.89 5.13
N VAL A 285 19.08 -9.03 4.89
CA VAL A 285 19.67 -10.37 5.15
C VAL A 285 19.78 -11.29 3.93
N PRO A 286 20.96 -11.36 3.30
CA PRO A 286 21.43 -12.53 2.56
C PRO A 286 22.38 -13.41 3.40
N ARG A 287 22.50 -14.69 3.05
CA ARG A 287 23.57 -15.57 3.58
C ARG A 287 24.93 -15.08 3.06
N GLY A 288 25.98 -15.22 3.88
CA GLY A 288 27.33 -14.72 3.60
C GLY A 288 28.12 -15.50 2.51
N PRO A 289 29.44 -15.28 2.37
CA PRO A 289 30.35 -14.60 3.31
C PRO A 289 30.97 -13.29 2.79
N GLY A 290 31.60 -12.53 3.69
CA GLY A 290 32.59 -11.51 3.34
C GLY A 290 32.07 -10.08 3.26
N TYR A 291 31.94 -9.41 4.41
CA TYR A 291 32.07 -7.96 4.49
C TYR A 291 32.84 -7.57 5.76
N ASP A 292 33.88 -6.77 5.60
CA ASP A 292 34.58 -6.09 6.68
C ASP A 292 35.26 -4.82 6.14
N LYS A 293 34.94 -3.68 6.77
CA LYS A 293 35.91 -2.71 7.28
C LYS A 293 35.19 -1.62 8.07
N SER A 294 35.86 -1.11 9.09
CA SER A 294 35.40 -0.03 9.98
C SER A 294 34.08 -0.30 10.75
N ALA A 295 33.98 -1.49 11.36
CA ALA A 295 33.50 -1.46 12.74
C ALA A 295 34.45 -0.57 13.57
N THR A 296 33.89 0.35 14.37
CA THR A 296 34.59 1.19 15.36
C THR A 296 35.80 2.00 14.88
N GLU A 297 35.58 3.16 14.25
CA GLU A 297 36.38 4.38 14.49
C GLU A 297 35.70 5.64 13.89
N GLY A 298 36.01 6.84 14.40
CA GLY A 298 36.00 8.04 13.52
C GLY A 298 35.15 9.27 13.85
N ARG A 299 34.09 9.24 14.68
CA ARG A 299 33.47 10.51 15.15
C ARG A 299 32.77 10.45 16.52
N LYS A 300 33.59 10.55 17.58
CA LYS A 300 33.17 11.10 18.87
C LYS A 300 33.54 12.59 18.91
N ASN A 301 32.69 13.43 18.35
CA ASN A 301 32.67 14.84 18.75
C ASN A 301 31.84 14.93 20.03
N GLU A 302 32.34 15.57 21.08
CA GLU A 302 31.56 15.72 22.32
C GLU A 302 30.38 16.68 22.15
N GLY A 303 30.51 17.66 21.24
CA GLY A 303 29.44 18.61 20.88
C GLY A 303 28.24 17.98 20.16
N ASP A 304 28.43 16.93 19.35
CA ASP A 304 27.31 16.23 18.69
C ASP A 304 26.38 15.57 19.74
N LEU A 305 26.92 15.20 20.91
CA LEU A 305 26.14 14.72 22.06
C LEU A 305 25.41 15.84 22.81
N GLU A 306 25.96 17.07 22.80
CA GLU A 306 25.31 18.26 23.34
C GLU A 306 24.15 18.70 22.45
N GLU A 307 24.30 18.65 21.12
CA GLU A 307 23.21 18.95 20.18
C GLU A 307 22.09 17.90 20.23
N ALA A 308 22.45 16.61 20.36
CA ALA A 308 21.50 15.53 20.67
C ALA A 308 20.73 15.75 21.99
N THR A 309 21.40 16.24 23.04
CA THR A 309 20.72 16.55 24.31
C THR A 309 19.93 17.86 24.26
N ASN A 310 20.28 18.82 23.39
CA ASN A 310 19.49 20.02 23.09
C ASN A 310 18.16 19.68 22.39
N ALA A 311 18.14 18.67 21.52
CA ALA A 311 16.90 18.18 20.89
C ALA A 311 15.95 17.53 21.91
N ALA A 312 16.46 16.62 22.76
CA ALA A 312 15.71 16.07 23.89
C ALA A 312 15.32 17.12 24.95
N GLU A 313 16.02 18.27 24.97
CA GLU A 313 15.68 19.42 25.78
C GLU A 313 14.43 20.17 25.30
N LEU A 314 14.18 20.19 24.00
CA LEU A 314 13.11 20.99 23.40
C LEU A 314 11.72 20.50 23.84
N GLU A 315 11.55 19.20 24.07
CA GLU A 315 10.32 18.62 24.61
C GLU A 315 10.00 19.07 26.05
N LEU A 316 11.00 19.55 26.81
CA LEU A 316 10.97 19.71 28.28
C LEU A 316 10.98 21.17 28.78
N LYS A 317 10.98 22.18 27.91
CA LYS A 317 11.16 23.58 28.31
C LYS A 317 9.94 24.22 28.99
N GLY A 318 9.91 24.15 30.31
CA GLY A 318 9.55 25.29 31.16
C GLY A 318 10.76 26.23 31.33
N ASP A 319 10.53 27.44 31.85
CA ASP A 319 11.57 28.50 31.91
C ASP A 319 12.63 28.27 33.02
N LYS A 320 13.72 29.05 32.94
CA LYS A 320 15.00 28.94 33.68
C LYS A 320 14.86 28.78 35.20
N THR A 321 15.64 27.88 35.81
CA THR A 321 16.75 28.23 36.75
C THR A 321 17.50 27.02 37.36
N ASP A 322 18.75 27.30 37.77
CA ASP A 322 19.55 26.64 38.82
C ASP A 322 20.28 25.29 38.59
N ASP A 323 21.55 25.24 39.02
CA ASP A 323 22.53 24.17 38.79
C ASP A 323 22.22 22.86 39.54
N GLN A 324 21.47 22.92 40.65
CA GLN A 324 21.04 21.70 41.35
C GLN A 324 20.10 20.86 40.47
N GLN A 325 19.30 21.49 39.60
CA GLN A 325 18.47 20.76 38.64
C GLN A 325 19.33 20.01 37.61
N SER A 326 20.48 20.56 37.19
CA SER A 326 21.42 19.88 36.29
C SER A 326 21.91 18.55 36.86
N LEU A 327 22.29 18.51 38.14
CA LEU A 327 22.76 17.27 38.80
C LEU A 327 21.64 16.25 39.01
N LEU A 328 20.44 16.69 39.40
CA LEU A 328 19.26 15.83 39.53
C LEU A 328 18.84 15.26 38.16
N ARG A 329 18.84 16.08 37.11
CA ARG A 329 18.50 15.72 35.73
C ARG A 329 19.52 14.76 35.11
N ARG A 330 20.82 15.00 35.30
CA ARG A 330 21.90 14.05 34.94
C ARG A 330 21.76 12.72 35.66
N SER A 331 21.32 12.71 36.92
CA SER A 331 21.08 11.49 37.69
C SER A 331 19.83 10.74 37.21
N ALA A 332 18.73 11.46 36.95
CA ALA A 332 17.52 10.91 36.36
C ALA A 332 17.78 10.29 34.98
N MET A 333 18.58 10.94 34.12
CA MET A 333 18.96 10.37 32.82
C MET A 333 19.84 9.12 32.95
N LYS A 334 20.72 9.02 33.96
CA LYS A 334 21.45 7.78 34.25
C LYS A 334 20.49 6.65 34.67
N VAL A 335 19.48 6.94 35.48
CA VAL A 335 18.44 5.96 35.87
C VAL A 335 17.57 5.56 34.68
N PHE A 336 17.18 6.51 33.82
CA PHE A 336 16.45 6.25 32.58
C PHE A 336 17.24 5.33 31.64
N THR A 337 18.51 5.64 31.35
CA THR A 337 19.38 4.82 30.51
C THR A 337 19.64 3.43 31.11
N TRP A 338 19.85 3.34 32.42
CA TRP A 338 19.99 2.07 33.15
C TRP A 338 18.73 1.20 33.06
N GLY A 339 17.55 1.82 33.02
CA GLY A 339 16.26 1.17 32.83
C GLY A 339 16.00 0.77 31.38
N TRP A 340 16.34 1.63 30.43
CA TRP A 340 16.21 1.38 28.98
C TRP A 340 17.04 0.17 28.55
N GLU A 341 18.31 0.06 28.99
CA GLU A 341 19.13 -1.13 28.73
C GLU A 341 18.65 -2.39 29.46
N ARG A 342 17.77 -2.26 30.46
CA ARG A 342 17.07 -3.37 31.12
C ARG A 342 15.71 -3.68 30.49
N GLY A 343 15.34 -2.99 29.41
CA GLY A 343 14.05 -3.17 28.74
C GLY A 343 12.85 -2.57 29.50
N LEU A 344 13.06 -1.62 30.42
CA LEU A 344 11.95 -0.95 31.10
C LEU A 344 11.18 -0.04 30.11
N SER A 345 10.06 -0.51 29.61
CA SER A 345 9.17 0.28 28.73
C SER A 345 8.45 1.40 29.51
N PRO A 346 8.22 2.58 28.91
CA PRO A 346 7.34 3.61 29.48
C PRO A 346 5.97 3.09 29.92
N PHE A 347 5.42 2.08 29.23
CA PHE A 347 4.14 1.47 29.58
C PHE A 347 4.17 0.65 30.87
N MET A 348 5.33 0.13 31.29
CA MET A 348 5.47 -0.47 32.62
C MET A 348 5.20 0.56 33.71
N PHE A 349 5.69 1.79 33.55
CA PHE A 349 5.47 2.88 34.51
C PHE A 349 4.01 3.34 34.48
N LEU A 350 3.39 3.48 33.30
CA LEU A 350 1.96 3.82 33.19
C LEU A 350 1.06 2.75 33.82
N ARG A 351 1.37 1.46 33.62
CA ARG A 351 0.68 0.33 34.30
C ARG A 351 0.88 0.36 35.81
N SER A 352 2.07 0.71 36.27
CA SER A 352 2.41 0.80 37.71
C SER A 352 1.85 2.04 38.39
N ALA A 353 1.49 3.09 37.64
CA ALA A 353 0.94 4.35 38.16
C ALA A 353 -0.48 4.21 38.74
N GLY A 354 -1.16 3.08 38.49
CA GLY A 354 -2.45 2.74 39.10
C GLY A 354 -3.49 3.87 38.92
N PRO A 355 -4.11 4.36 40.02
CA PRO A 355 -5.08 5.47 39.99
C PRO A 355 -4.61 6.76 39.31
N LEU A 356 -3.31 7.01 39.15
CA LEU A 356 -2.78 8.22 38.48
C LEU A 356 -2.60 8.05 36.96
N GLY A 357 -2.59 6.81 36.47
CA GLY A 357 -2.38 6.50 35.04
C GLY A 357 -3.33 7.23 34.07
N PRO A 358 -4.66 7.27 34.31
CA PRO A 358 -5.60 7.98 33.43
C PRO A 358 -5.33 9.50 33.33
N LEU A 359 -4.90 10.12 34.44
CA LEU A 359 -4.54 11.54 34.50
C LEU A 359 -3.21 11.82 33.77
N TRP A 360 -2.21 10.95 33.90
CA TRP A 360 -0.96 11.05 33.14
C TRP A 360 -1.20 10.91 31.63
N ALA A 361 -2.00 9.93 31.22
CA ALA A 361 -2.42 9.76 29.83
C ALA A 361 -3.22 10.97 29.32
N THR A 362 -4.04 11.60 30.16
CA THR A 362 -4.79 12.82 29.80
C THR A 362 -3.87 13.97 29.42
N ASN A 363 -2.82 14.20 30.23
CA ASN A 363 -1.84 15.25 29.95
C ASN A 363 -1.06 14.96 28.65
N TYR A 364 -0.68 13.70 28.42
CA TYR A 364 -0.06 13.28 27.15
C TYR A 364 -0.98 13.53 25.95
N THR A 365 -2.23 13.03 25.97
CA THR A 365 -3.14 13.17 24.81
C THR A 365 -3.50 14.64 24.56
N ARG A 366 -3.75 15.45 25.60
CA ARG A 366 -4.02 16.89 25.42
C ARG A 366 -2.82 17.66 24.86
N ARG A 367 -1.58 17.33 25.25
CA ARG A 367 -0.36 17.92 24.65
C ARG A 367 -0.19 17.48 23.20
N ARG A 368 -0.29 16.18 22.91
CA ARG A 368 0.09 15.64 21.59
C ARG A 368 -0.98 15.81 20.52
N PHE A 369 -2.26 15.82 20.87
CA PHE A 369 -3.39 15.85 19.91
C PHE A 369 -4.33 17.03 20.12
N GLY A 370 -3.86 18.11 20.77
CA GLY A 370 -4.67 19.29 21.10
C GLY A 370 -5.24 20.08 19.91
N THR A 371 -4.81 19.76 18.68
CA THR A 371 -5.33 20.28 17.41
C THR A 371 -6.59 19.55 16.92
N GLN A 372 -6.87 18.35 17.43
CA GLN A 372 -8.03 17.53 17.04
C GLN A 372 -9.33 18.01 17.74
N LYS A 373 -10.51 17.54 17.30
CA LYS A 373 -11.76 17.90 17.97
C LYS A 373 -11.79 17.31 19.38
N GLU A 374 -12.43 17.97 20.34
CA GLU A 374 -12.54 17.49 21.73
C GLU A 374 -13.32 16.16 21.87
N GLU A 375 -14.02 15.68 20.83
CA GLU A 375 -14.52 14.29 20.76
C GLU A 375 -13.44 13.30 20.33
N ASP A 376 -12.67 13.64 19.28
CA ASP A 376 -11.50 12.90 18.80
C ASP A 376 -10.47 12.72 19.92
N ILE A 377 -10.11 13.79 20.63
CA ILE A 377 -9.14 13.75 21.74
C ILE A 377 -9.58 12.76 22.84
N ARG A 378 -10.88 12.63 23.10
CA ARG A 378 -11.40 11.68 24.10
C ARG A 378 -11.41 10.25 23.58
N ASP A 379 -11.77 10.03 22.31
CA ASP A 379 -11.74 8.69 21.69
C ASP A 379 -10.28 8.21 21.55
N ILE A 380 -9.37 9.06 21.10
CA ILE A 380 -7.92 8.82 21.02
C ILE A 380 -7.34 8.55 22.42
N HIS A 381 -7.69 9.34 23.46
CA HIS A 381 -7.28 9.04 24.84
C HIS A 381 -7.81 7.69 25.33
N SER A 382 -9.09 7.42 25.10
CA SER A 382 -9.76 6.18 25.46
C SER A 382 -9.16 4.96 24.76
N TYR A 383 -8.60 5.13 23.57
CA TYR A 383 -7.89 4.09 22.84
C TYR A 383 -6.46 3.92 23.37
N ILE A 384 -5.66 5.01 23.36
CA ILE A 384 -4.26 5.03 23.81
C ILE A 384 -4.13 4.51 25.24
N TYR A 385 -4.81 5.13 26.21
CA TYR A 385 -4.64 4.77 27.62
C TYR A 385 -4.91 3.29 27.87
N ASN A 386 -5.96 2.75 27.25
CA ASN A 386 -6.38 1.37 27.45
C ASN A 386 -5.44 0.37 26.77
N MET A 387 -4.99 0.63 25.54
CA MET A 387 -3.98 -0.22 24.88
C MET A 387 -2.63 -0.18 25.60
N SER A 388 -2.23 0.98 26.13
CA SER A 388 -0.98 1.17 26.87
C SER A 388 -0.97 0.53 28.27
N ILE A 389 -2.13 0.10 28.80
CA ILE A 389 -2.21 -0.67 30.05
C ILE A 389 -2.51 -2.16 29.87
N LEU A 390 -2.60 -2.65 28.64
CA LEU A 390 -2.65 -4.09 28.36
C LEU A 390 -1.31 -4.78 28.73
N LYS A 391 -1.34 -6.12 28.77
CA LYS A 391 -0.13 -6.97 28.95
C LYS A 391 0.97 -6.51 27.98
N GLY A 392 2.13 -6.17 28.52
CA GLY A 392 3.30 -5.80 27.72
C GLY A 392 3.77 -6.96 26.85
N SER A 393 4.23 -6.66 25.63
CA SER A 393 4.69 -7.64 24.64
C SER A 393 5.65 -6.98 23.64
N GLY A 394 5.24 -6.69 22.39
CA GLY A 394 6.06 -6.03 21.37
C GLY A 394 6.64 -4.67 21.81
N GLU A 395 6.05 -4.04 22.83
CA GLU A 395 6.59 -2.83 23.47
C GLU A 395 8.05 -2.95 23.95
N PHE A 396 8.52 -4.17 24.24
CA PHE A 396 9.87 -4.45 24.74
C PHE A 396 10.94 -4.40 23.63
N CYS A 397 10.57 -4.68 22.37
CA CYS A 397 11.46 -4.62 21.22
C CYS A 397 12.15 -3.26 21.05
N ILE A 398 11.51 -2.17 21.47
CA ILE A 398 12.04 -0.81 21.28
C ILE A 398 13.42 -0.60 21.94
N SER A 399 13.66 -1.27 23.07
CA SER A 399 14.96 -1.21 23.78
C SER A 399 16.07 -1.99 23.06
N HIS A 400 15.71 -2.90 22.17
CA HIS A 400 16.63 -3.66 21.33
C HIS A 400 16.89 -2.95 20.01
N LEU A 401 15.86 -2.35 19.40
CA LEU A 401 15.96 -1.59 18.15
C LEU A 401 16.63 -0.22 18.34
N LEU A 402 16.33 0.48 19.44
CA LEU A 402 16.78 1.84 19.70
C LEU A 402 17.67 1.94 20.96
N ALA A 403 18.66 2.80 20.91
CA ALA A 403 19.42 3.29 22.05
C ALA A 403 18.61 4.38 22.81
N PRO A 404 19.02 4.75 24.04
CA PRO A 404 18.44 5.89 24.74
C PRO A 404 18.51 7.16 23.88
N GLY A 405 17.43 7.95 23.85
CA GLY A 405 17.29 9.07 22.90
C GLY A 405 16.71 8.69 21.53
N ALA A 406 16.21 7.46 21.38
CA ALA A 406 15.55 6.95 20.16
C ALA A 406 16.45 6.76 18.92
N TYR A 407 17.77 6.88 19.06
CA TYR A 407 18.73 6.56 17.99
C TYR A 407 18.69 5.06 17.62
N GLY A 408 18.61 4.74 16.33
CA GLY A 408 18.64 3.35 15.85
C GLY A 408 19.96 2.66 16.16
N ARG A 409 19.93 1.48 16.79
CA ARG A 409 21.15 0.71 17.11
C ARG A 409 21.81 0.08 15.89
N VAL A 410 20.99 -0.28 14.91
CA VAL A 410 21.37 -0.50 13.52
C VAL A 410 20.43 0.40 12.72
N PRO A 411 20.89 1.60 12.29
CA PRO A 411 20.06 2.53 11.55
C PRO A 411 19.83 2.04 10.12
N ILE A 412 18.75 2.50 9.50
CA ILE A 412 18.38 2.04 8.16
C ILE A 412 19.32 2.55 7.07
N ILE A 413 19.91 3.73 7.23
CA ILE A 413 20.81 4.32 6.23
C ILE A 413 22.00 3.39 5.88
N ASP A 414 22.53 2.65 6.85
CA ASP A 414 23.63 1.68 6.67
C ASP A 414 23.25 0.48 5.78
N ARG A 415 21.95 0.26 5.53
CA ARG A 415 21.41 -0.89 4.77
C ARG A 415 20.41 -0.52 3.68
N ILE A 416 19.97 0.74 3.57
CA ILE A 416 18.88 1.17 2.68
C ILE A 416 19.21 0.97 1.19
N GLY A 417 20.48 1.06 0.79
CA GLY A 417 20.94 0.81 -0.58
C GLY A 417 20.69 -0.61 -1.11
N LYS A 418 20.16 -1.53 -0.29
CA LYS A 418 19.67 -2.84 -0.74
C LYS A 418 18.21 -2.82 -1.23
N VAL A 419 17.48 -1.72 -1.00
CA VAL A 419 16.09 -1.54 -1.45
C VAL A 419 16.08 -1.08 -2.91
N GLN A 420 15.46 -1.90 -3.78
CA GLN A 420 15.40 -1.70 -5.24
C GLN A 420 13.99 -1.33 -5.76
N ILE A 421 13.07 -1.01 -4.85
CA ILE A 421 11.72 -0.52 -5.16
C ILE A 421 11.63 0.99 -4.86
N PRO A 422 10.63 1.72 -5.39
CA PRO A 422 10.44 3.12 -5.05
C PRO A 422 10.26 3.36 -3.55
N VAL A 423 10.77 4.50 -3.04
CA VAL A 423 10.72 4.85 -1.61
C VAL A 423 10.41 6.33 -1.39
N ASP A 424 9.22 6.63 -0.87
CA ASP A 424 8.85 7.95 -0.40
C ASP A 424 9.05 8.07 1.13
N PHE A 425 9.94 8.96 1.56
CA PHE A 425 10.05 9.35 2.96
C PHE A 425 9.13 10.54 3.24
N VAL A 426 8.35 10.51 4.33
CA VAL A 426 7.40 11.58 4.68
C VAL A 426 7.63 12.03 6.12
N TYR A 427 7.88 13.33 6.31
CA TYR A 427 8.12 13.97 7.60
C TYR A 427 7.16 15.14 7.84
N GLY A 428 6.91 15.49 9.10
CA GLY A 428 6.26 16.76 9.44
C GLY A 428 7.22 17.94 9.36
N GLU A 429 6.73 19.13 9.01
CA GLU A 429 7.46 20.40 9.12
C GLU A 429 8.09 20.59 10.52
N LYS A 430 7.37 20.14 11.55
CA LYS A 430 7.70 20.25 12.99
C LYS A 430 7.89 18.88 13.61
N ASP A 431 8.44 17.92 12.86
CA ASP A 431 8.85 16.63 13.42
C ASP A 431 10.05 16.79 14.38
N TRP A 432 10.14 15.92 15.38
CA TRP A 432 11.27 15.78 16.30
C TRP A 432 12.27 14.72 15.83
N ILE A 433 11.88 13.86 14.89
CA ILE A 433 12.80 13.03 14.12
C ILE A 433 13.47 13.90 13.05
N ASP A 434 14.79 13.76 12.90
CA ASP A 434 15.55 14.44 11.87
C ASP A 434 15.17 13.98 10.45
N LYS A 435 14.80 14.96 9.62
CA LYS A 435 14.48 14.82 8.19
C LYS A 435 15.74 14.69 7.31
N GLU A 436 16.90 15.17 7.75
CA GLU A 436 18.15 15.02 7.01
C GLU A 436 18.57 13.54 6.93
N GLY A 437 18.20 12.72 7.91
CA GLY A 437 18.27 11.26 7.81
C GLY A 437 17.54 10.68 6.59
N GLY A 438 16.39 11.26 6.21
CA GLY A 438 15.66 10.89 4.99
C GLY A 438 16.37 11.37 3.72
N HIS A 439 16.81 12.63 3.68
CA HIS A 439 17.60 13.17 2.57
C HIS A 439 18.93 12.44 2.37
N ALA A 440 19.53 11.91 3.44
CA ALA A 440 20.71 11.06 3.40
C ALA A 440 20.39 9.64 2.94
N ALA A 441 19.28 9.04 3.38
CA ALA A 441 18.82 7.74 2.87
C ALA A 441 18.53 7.76 1.35
N VAL A 442 17.93 8.84 0.83
CA VAL A 442 17.74 9.06 -0.62
C VAL A 442 19.07 9.18 -1.36
N LYS A 443 20.11 9.79 -0.76
CA LYS A 443 21.46 9.83 -1.36
C LYS A 443 22.10 8.44 -1.43
N GLU A 444 21.95 7.59 -0.41
CA GLU A 444 22.48 6.23 -0.45
C GLU A 444 21.69 5.31 -1.41
N LEU A 445 20.37 5.49 -1.54
CA LEU A 445 19.57 4.83 -2.58
C LEU A 445 20.06 5.20 -3.99
N ASN A 446 20.24 6.50 -4.26
CA ASN A 446 20.73 6.98 -5.55
C ASN A 446 22.14 6.44 -5.88
N LYS A 447 23.05 6.38 -4.90
CA LYS A 447 24.38 5.75 -5.06
C LYS A 447 24.30 4.25 -5.38
N ALA A 448 23.29 3.56 -4.85
CA ALA A 448 23.05 2.14 -5.11
C ALA A 448 22.32 1.87 -6.45
N GLY A 449 21.98 2.92 -7.21
CA GLY A 449 21.27 2.83 -8.49
C GLY A 449 19.74 2.79 -8.37
N ASN A 450 19.18 3.07 -7.20
CA ASN A 450 17.75 3.32 -7.03
C ASN A 450 17.48 4.83 -7.05
N HIS A 451 16.96 5.32 -8.18
CA HIS A 451 16.67 6.73 -8.40
C HIS A 451 15.22 7.11 -8.05
N ASP A 452 14.34 6.14 -7.80
CA ASP A 452 12.91 6.32 -7.52
C ASP A 452 12.67 6.58 -6.02
N ALA A 453 13.44 7.51 -5.43
CA ALA A 453 13.43 7.77 -3.99
C ALA A 453 13.31 9.27 -3.69
N THR A 454 12.36 9.65 -2.83
CA THR A 454 12.00 11.06 -2.58
C THR A 454 11.81 11.37 -1.09
N VAL A 455 11.75 12.67 -0.73
CA VAL A 455 11.42 13.13 0.63
C VAL A 455 10.36 14.23 0.55
N HIS A 456 9.25 14.03 1.26
CA HIS A 456 8.15 14.97 1.38
C HIS A 456 8.11 15.59 2.79
N ILE A 457 7.85 16.90 2.88
CA ILE A 457 7.67 17.62 4.14
C ILE A 457 6.23 18.12 4.21
N VAL A 458 5.44 17.58 5.15
CA VAL A 458 4.03 17.92 5.34
C VAL A 458 3.93 19.22 6.16
N PRO A 459 3.33 20.30 5.62
CA PRO A 459 3.24 21.58 6.28
C PRO A 459 2.30 21.52 7.49
N GLU A 460 2.61 22.33 8.50
CA GLU A 460 1.91 22.43 9.79
C GLU A 460 1.93 21.17 10.69
N ALA A 461 2.38 20.03 10.15
CA ALA A 461 2.39 18.74 10.85
C ALA A 461 3.62 18.52 11.75
N GLY A 462 3.43 17.71 12.79
CA GLY A 462 4.51 17.06 13.54
C GLY A 462 4.65 15.59 13.13
N HIS A 463 5.18 14.76 14.05
CA HIS A 463 5.50 13.35 13.77
C HIS A 463 4.34 12.47 13.29
N HIS A 464 3.09 12.82 13.61
CA HIS A 464 1.91 12.04 13.22
C HIS A 464 1.22 12.76 12.06
N VAL A 465 1.94 12.89 10.93
CA VAL A 465 1.50 13.64 9.74
C VAL A 465 0.06 13.33 9.31
N TYR A 466 -0.33 12.05 9.35
CA TYR A 466 -1.67 11.53 9.03
C TYR A 466 -2.77 11.90 10.06
N LEU A 467 -2.44 12.52 11.19
CA LEU A 467 -3.38 13.13 12.14
C LEU A 467 -3.22 14.65 12.17
N ASP A 468 -1.98 15.14 12.17
CA ASP A 468 -1.66 16.55 12.28
C ASP A 468 -2.04 17.33 11.00
N ASN A 469 -1.90 16.72 9.80
CA ASN A 469 -2.38 17.20 8.51
C ASN A 469 -2.76 16.01 7.58
N PRO A 470 -3.97 15.43 7.73
CA PRO A 470 -4.39 14.26 6.95
C PRO A 470 -4.60 14.59 5.46
N THR A 471 -5.00 15.81 5.10
CA THR A 471 -5.28 16.18 3.70
C THR A 471 -4.03 16.05 2.82
N GLU A 472 -2.93 16.67 3.22
CA GLU A 472 -1.68 16.60 2.44
C GLU A 472 -1.02 15.22 2.54
N THR A 473 -1.11 14.56 3.71
CA THR A 473 -0.60 13.18 3.86
C THR A 473 -1.33 12.21 2.93
N ASN A 474 -2.66 12.30 2.83
CA ASN A 474 -3.46 11.48 1.93
C ASN A 474 -3.15 11.77 0.44
N ARG A 475 -2.81 13.03 0.08
CA ARG A 475 -2.37 13.38 -1.29
C ARG A 475 -1.07 12.66 -1.66
N ILE A 476 -0.03 12.84 -0.85
CA ILE A 476 1.30 12.22 -1.05
C ILE A 476 1.19 10.69 -1.13
N VAL A 477 0.49 10.08 -0.17
CA VAL A 477 0.25 8.64 -0.14
C VAL A 477 -0.53 8.16 -1.37
N GLY A 478 -1.55 8.91 -1.79
CA GLY A 478 -2.35 8.57 -2.96
C GLY A 478 -1.56 8.60 -4.26
N GLU A 479 -0.67 9.59 -4.42
CA GLU A 479 0.23 9.70 -5.57
C GLU A 479 1.20 8.52 -5.65
N ALA A 480 1.84 8.15 -4.54
CA ALA A 480 2.73 6.98 -4.48
C ALA A 480 2.01 5.66 -4.84
N ILE A 481 0.78 5.45 -4.36
CA ILE A 481 -0.04 4.27 -4.71
C ILE A 481 -0.34 4.23 -6.22
N LYS A 482 -0.67 5.39 -6.83
CA LYS A 482 -1.00 5.51 -8.26
C LYS A 482 0.23 5.36 -9.17
N ALA A 483 1.39 5.90 -8.80
CA ALA A 483 2.60 5.94 -9.62
C ALA A 483 3.02 4.57 -10.19
N ILE A 484 2.89 3.50 -9.37
CA ILE A 484 3.24 2.12 -9.73
C ILE A 484 2.42 1.59 -10.94
N LYS A 485 1.29 2.22 -11.28
CA LYS A 485 0.45 1.85 -12.44
C LYS A 485 0.90 2.52 -13.76
N LEU A 486 1.69 3.59 -13.71
CA LEU A 486 2.04 4.42 -14.87
C LEU A 486 3.22 3.90 -15.70
N THR A 487 4.09 3.06 -15.12
CA THR A 487 5.32 2.58 -15.78
C THR A 487 5.06 1.67 -16.98
N VAL A 488 3.96 0.90 -16.98
CA VAL A 488 3.60 -0.03 -18.06
C VAL A 488 3.36 0.70 -19.39
N LEU A 489 2.67 1.85 -19.36
CA LEU A 489 2.35 2.62 -20.57
C LEU A 489 3.61 3.23 -21.20
N HIS A 490 4.53 3.73 -20.38
CA HIS A 490 5.84 4.22 -20.84
C HIS A 490 6.67 3.09 -21.50
N LEU A 491 6.67 1.89 -20.92
CA LEU A 491 7.36 0.73 -21.51
C LEU A 491 6.73 0.30 -22.84
N GLN A 492 5.40 0.23 -22.92
CA GLN A 492 4.71 -0.12 -24.17
C GLN A 492 4.96 0.93 -25.27
N HIS A 493 4.91 2.22 -24.94
CA HIS A 493 5.23 3.30 -25.87
C HIS A 493 6.68 3.22 -26.37
N PHE A 494 7.66 3.08 -25.48
CA PHE A 494 9.07 2.90 -25.86
C PHE A 494 9.28 1.69 -26.80
N LEU A 495 8.61 0.58 -26.53
CA LEU A 495 8.69 -0.62 -27.37
C LEU A 495 7.99 -0.45 -28.73
N LEU A 496 6.90 0.33 -28.79
CA LEU A 496 6.27 0.73 -30.05
C LEU A 496 7.18 1.63 -30.87
N GLN A 497 7.75 2.71 -30.32
CA GLN A 497 8.62 3.61 -31.10
C GLN A 497 9.89 2.91 -31.61
N ARG A 498 10.38 1.90 -30.86
CA ARG A 498 11.48 1.04 -31.31
C ARG A 498 11.12 0.14 -32.51
N GLN A 499 9.83 -0.14 -32.75
CA GLN A 499 9.33 -0.94 -33.87
C GLN A 499 8.77 -0.07 -35.01
N PHE A 500 8.16 1.06 -34.68
CA PHE A 500 7.45 1.98 -35.57
C PHE A 500 7.95 3.43 -35.36
N PRO A 501 9.19 3.76 -35.78
CA PRO A 501 9.88 4.99 -35.37
C PRO A 501 9.35 6.29 -35.98
N ALA A 502 8.44 6.22 -36.95
CA ALA A 502 7.67 7.38 -37.40
C ALA A 502 6.50 7.62 -36.45
N LEU A 503 6.29 8.86 -35.99
CA LEU A 503 5.14 9.22 -35.15
C LEU A 503 3.87 9.47 -35.97
N LEU A 504 4.00 10.09 -37.14
CA LEU A 504 2.91 10.36 -38.09
C LEU A 504 3.15 9.67 -39.45
N PRO A 505 2.12 9.50 -40.29
CA PRO A 505 2.29 9.05 -41.68
C PRO A 505 3.24 9.97 -42.45
N ALA A 506 4.08 9.39 -43.31
CA ALA A 506 5.20 10.08 -43.97
C ALA A 506 4.79 11.17 -44.99
N ASP A 507 3.50 11.27 -45.31
CA ASP A 507 2.91 12.27 -46.22
C ASP A 507 2.20 13.42 -45.49
N VAL A 508 2.26 13.47 -44.15
CA VAL A 508 1.74 14.57 -43.34
C VAL A 508 2.81 15.65 -43.16
N ASP A 509 2.49 16.90 -43.54
CA ASP A 509 3.36 18.05 -43.29
C ASP A 509 3.34 18.44 -41.80
N VAL A 510 4.39 18.06 -41.08
CA VAL A 510 4.60 18.40 -39.66
C VAL A 510 4.82 19.90 -39.40
N HIS A 511 5.12 20.68 -40.45
CA HIS A 511 5.32 22.12 -40.36
C HIS A 511 4.05 22.94 -40.66
N ALA A 512 2.97 22.30 -41.12
CA ALA A 512 1.69 22.96 -41.35
C ALA A 512 1.17 23.62 -40.05
N PRO A 513 0.86 24.92 -40.05
CA PRO A 513 0.58 25.68 -38.82
C PRO A 513 -0.84 25.43 -38.27
N ASP A 514 -1.76 24.89 -39.06
CA ASP A 514 -3.13 24.57 -38.65
C ASP A 514 -3.36 23.07 -38.35
N LEU A 515 -2.31 22.25 -38.49
CA LEU A 515 -2.31 20.80 -38.34
C LEU A 515 -2.97 20.37 -37.02
N ALA A 516 -4.01 19.55 -37.12
CA ALA A 516 -4.76 19.02 -35.99
C ALA A 516 -4.62 17.49 -35.92
N VAL A 517 -4.13 17.00 -34.78
CA VAL A 517 -3.90 15.57 -34.52
C VAL A 517 -4.74 15.12 -33.33
N ALA A 518 -5.42 13.97 -33.45
CA ALA A 518 -6.08 13.29 -32.34
C ALA A 518 -5.36 11.98 -31.99
N ASP A 519 -5.19 11.72 -30.69
CA ASP A 519 -4.68 10.48 -30.12
C ASP A 519 -5.83 9.77 -29.38
N LEU A 520 -6.41 8.73 -29.98
CA LEU A 520 -7.59 8.03 -29.46
C LEU A 520 -7.18 6.81 -28.64
N GLY A 521 -7.54 6.81 -27.35
CA GLY A 521 -6.98 5.90 -26.35
C GLY A 521 -5.58 6.36 -25.91
N CYS A 522 -5.42 7.65 -25.62
CA CYS A 522 -4.10 8.22 -25.34
C CYS A 522 -3.45 7.68 -24.05
N GLY A 523 -4.21 7.05 -23.15
CA GLY A 523 -3.73 6.55 -21.87
C GLY A 523 -3.20 7.69 -20.98
N ASN A 524 -1.90 7.70 -20.72
CA ASN A 524 -1.22 8.80 -20.02
C ASN A 524 -0.79 9.96 -20.94
N GLY A 525 -1.17 9.94 -22.23
CA GLY A 525 -0.82 10.98 -23.19
C GLY A 525 0.64 11.01 -23.64
N ILE A 526 1.46 10.02 -23.27
CA ILE A 526 2.92 10.03 -23.53
C ILE A 526 3.26 10.23 -25.00
N TRP A 527 2.53 9.60 -25.92
CA TRP A 527 2.73 9.80 -27.36
C TRP A 527 2.35 11.21 -27.82
N SER A 528 1.25 11.77 -27.29
CA SER A 528 0.83 13.14 -27.60
C SER A 528 1.87 14.17 -27.14
N VAL A 529 2.50 13.93 -25.98
CA VAL A 529 3.60 14.75 -25.44
C VAL A 529 4.89 14.57 -26.26
N GLU A 530 5.23 13.35 -26.68
CA GLU A 530 6.43 13.08 -27.50
C GLU A 530 6.30 13.63 -28.94
N LEU A 531 5.10 13.64 -29.53
CA LEU A 531 4.87 14.22 -30.85
C LEU A 531 5.06 15.74 -30.88
N ALA A 532 4.64 16.43 -29.82
CA ALA A 532 4.48 17.89 -29.82
C ALA A 532 5.72 18.72 -30.19
N PRO A 533 6.97 18.34 -29.81
CA PRO A 533 8.20 19.05 -30.21
C PRO A 533 8.60 18.83 -31.68
N HIS A 534 8.02 17.86 -32.37
CA HIS A 534 8.28 17.58 -33.79
C HIS A 534 7.36 18.37 -34.74
N LEU A 535 6.35 19.08 -34.20
CA LEU A 535 5.37 19.83 -34.98
C LEU A 535 5.66 21.33 -34.98
N SER A 536 5.00 22.05 -35.90
CA SER A 536 4.84 23.51 -35.79
C SER A 536 4.25 23.91 -34.42
N PRO A 537 4.77 24.95 -33.74
CA PRO A 537 4.22 25.41 -32.45
C PRO A 537 2.76 25.87 -32.48
N ALA A 538 2.19 26.09 -33.67
CA ALA A 538 0.78 26.44 -33.88
C ALA A 538 -0.14 25.22 -34.15
N ALA A 539 0.44 24.05 -34.45
CA ALA A 539 -0.30 22.80 -34.57
C ALA A 539 -0.99 22.44 -33.25
N ARG A 540 -1.98 21.54 -33.27
CA ARG A 540 -2.79 21.17 -32.10
C ARG A 540 -2.89 19.65 -31.97
N VAL A 541 -2.47 19.11 -30.83
CA VAL A 541 -2.54 17.68 -30.51
C VAL A 541 -3.56 17.46 -29.39
N PHE A 542 -4.57 16.65 -29.64
CA PHE A 542 -5.62 16.34 -28.68
C PHE A 542 -5.55 14.87 -28.27
N GLY A 543 -5.24 14.62 -27.00
CA GLY A 543 -5.27 13.27 -26.43
C GLY A 543 -6.63 12.97 -25.83
N PHE A 544 -7.23 11.85 -26.22
CA PHE A 544 -8.55 11.42 -25.77
C PHE A 544 -8.47 10.04 -25.12
N ASP A 545 -8.96 9.91 -23.89
CA ASP A 545 -9.15 8.63 -23.21
C ASP A 545 -10.49 8.59 -22.47
N ILE A 546 -10.96 7.41 -22.09
CA ILE A 546 -12.16 7.26 -21.25
C ILE A 546 -11.86 7.52 -19.77
N ASN A 547 -10.59 7.47 -19.34
CA ASN A 547 -10.17 7.81 -17.98
C ASN A 547 -9.04 8.85 -17.96
N SER A 548 -9.24 9.93 -17.21
CA SER A 548 -8.25 10.99 -16.96
C SER A 548 -7.28 10.73 -15.80
N ASP A 549 -7.49 9.71 -14.96
CA ASP A 549 -6.54 9.30 -13.89
C ASP A 549 -5.07 9.23 -14.34
N PRO A 550 -4.72 8.77 -15.57
CA PRO A 550 -3.32 8.64 -15.97
C PRO A 550 -2.71 9.92 -16.55
N PHE A 551 -3.47 11.01 -16.71
CA PHE A 551 -2.98 12.23 -17.35
C PHE A 551 -1.95 12.96 -16.46
N PRO A 552 -0.83 13.46 -17.02
CA PRO A 552 0.12 14.29 -16.29
C PRO A 552 -0.47 15.66 -15.90
N PRO A 553 0.11 16.36 -14.90
CA PRO A 553 -0.26 17.73 -14.56
C PRO A 553 -0.10 18.69 -15.75
N PRO A 554 -0.94 19.75 -15.87
CA PRO A 554 -0.89 20.69 -16.99
C PRO A 554 0.49 21.34 -17.23
N GLU A 555 1.29 21.50 -16.19
CA GLU A 555 2.63 22.09 -16.22
C GLU A 555 3.66 21.20 -16.96
N TRP A 556 3.35 19.91 -17.13
CA TRP A 556 4.16 18.93 -17.87
C TRP A 556 3.68 18.75 -19.32
N ILE A 557 2.56 19.38 -19.70
CA ILE A 557 1.94 19.24 -21.01
C ILE A 557 2.44 20.37 -21.93
N PRO A 558 3.00 20.06 -23.13
CA PRO A 558 3.40 21.10 -24.08
C PRO A 558 2.22 22.02 -24.48
N PRO A 559 2.43 23.33 -24.71
CA PRO A 559 1.31 24.28 -24.93
C PRO A 559 0.39 23.97 -26.12
N ASN A 560 0.87 23.18 -27.08
CA ASN A 560 0.13 22.68 -28.24
C ASN A 560 -0.60 21.33 -28.01
N VAL A 561 -0.52 20.76 -26.80
CA VAL A 561 -1.16 19.49 -26.42
C VAL A 561 -2.37 19.75 -25.50
N SER A 562 -3.42 18.94 -25.64
CA SER A 562 -4.59 18.99 -24.76
C SER A 562 -5.18 17.60 -24.53
N LEU A 563 -5.07 17.11 -23.29
CA LEU A 563 -5.67 15.84 -22.88
C LEU A 563 -7.11 16.04 -22.39
N ARG A 564 -8.04 15.16 -22.79
CA ARG A 564 -9.49 15.28 -22.59
C ARG A 564 -10.14 13.90 -22.39
N VAL A 565 -11.31 13.87 -21.75
CA VAL A 565 -12.12 12.65 -21.58
C VAL A 565 -13.08 12.48 -22.76
N LEU A 566 -13.10 11.30 -23.39
CA LEU A 566 -14.02 10.93 -24.47
C LEU A 566 -14.17 9.39 -24.57
N ASP A 567 -15.40 8.88 -24.59
CA ASP A 567 -15.64 7.47 -24.95
C ASP A 567 -15.66 7.32 -26.49
N VAL A 568 -14.57 6.79 -27.03
CA VAL A 568 -14.38 6.60 -28.47
C VAL A 568 -15.33 5.57 -29.10
N LEU A 569 -16.09 4.83 -28.30
CA LEU A 569 -17.15 3.92 -28.76
C LEU A 569 -18.54 4.57 -28.84
N GLN A 570 -18.67 5.87 -28.51
CA GLN A 570 -19.92 6.63 -28.58
C GLN A 570 -19.87 7.66 -29.73
N PRO A 571 -19.94 7.23 -31.00
CA PRO A 571 -19.79 8.14 -32.15
C PRO A 571 -20.86 9.24 -32.20
N ASP A 572 -22.00 9.06 -31.53
CA ASP A 572 -23.11 10.02 -31.49
C ASP A 572 -23.07 10.96 -30.27
N ALA A 573 -22.05 10.82 -29.40
CA ALA A 573 -21.79 11.70 -28.25
C ALA A 573 -20.54 12.58 -28.43
N ILE A 574 -19.93 12.59 -29.63
CA ILE A 574 -18.75 13.42 -29.94
C ILE A 574 -19.16 14.91 -29.94
N PRO A 575 -18.51 15.77 -29.14
CA PRO A 575 -18.75 17.22 -29.17
C PRO A 575 -18.54 17.83 -30.56
N GLU A 576 -19.39 18.80 -30.93
CA GLU A 576 -19.39 19.43 -32.26
C GLU A 576 -18.03 20.05 -32.63
N GLU A 577 -17.31 20.59 -31.63
CA GLU A 577 -15.96 21.16 -31.77
C GLU A 577 -14.88 20.17 -32.27
N TYR A 578 -15.15 18.87 -32.22
CA TYR A 578 -14.25 17.80 -32.68
C TYR A 578 -14.67 17.16 -34.01
N LEU A 579 -15.78 17.59 -34.61
CA LEU A 579 -16.29 17.03 -35.87
C LEU A 579 -15.57 17.63 -37.08
N GLY A 580 -14.94 16.78 -37.89
CA GLY A 580 -14.34 17.16 -39.17
C GLY A 580 -13.11 18.08 -39.10
N ILE A 581 -12.49 18.26 -37.92
CA ILE A 581 -11.37 19.21 -37.74
C ILE A 581 -9.98 18.58 -37.81
N PHE A 582 -9.85 17.25 -37.73
CA PHE A 582 -8.55 16.57 -37.58
C PHE A 582 -7.92 16.19 -38.92
N ASP A 583 -6.66 16.54 -39.12
CA ASP A 583 -5.84 16.10 -40.26
C ASP A 583 -5.32 14.67 -40.05
N VAL A 584 -5.02 14.31 -38.80
CA VAL A 584 -4.60 12.96 -38.42
C VAL A 584 -5.37 12.46 -37.20
N VAL A 585 -5.80 11.20 -37.24
CA VAL A 585 -6.24 10.43 -36.08
C VAL A 585 -5.30 9.24 -35.91
N TYR A 586 -4.74 9.08 -34.71
CA TYR A 586 -3.88 7.95 -34.34
C TYR A 586 -4.54 7.13 -33.21
N ALA A 587 -4.34 5.81 -33.22
CA ALA A 587 -4.84 4.90 -32.19
C ALA A 587 -3.91 3.69 -32.00
N ARG A 588 -3.89 3.14 -30.78
CA ARG A 588 -3.00 2.02 -30.37
C ARG A 588 -3.75 1.02 -29.47
N PHE A 589 -3.62 -0.28 -29.75
CA PHE A 589 -4.01 -1.39 -28.86
C PHE A 589 -5.46 -1.38 -28.30
N LEU A 590 -6.41 -0.79 -29.02
CA LEU A 590 -7.84 -0.72 -28.66
C LEU A 590 -8.61 -2.03 -28.87
N GLY A 591 -8.08 -3.03 -29.59
CA GLY A 591 -8.79 -4.26 -29.95
C GLY A 591 -9.42 -5.01 -28.76
N THR A 592 -8.89 -4.84 -27.55
CA THR A 592 -9.47 -5.43 -26.33
C THR A 592 -10.77 -4.80 -25.86
N ILE A 593 -11.17 -3.61 -26.33
CA ILE A 593 -12.45 -2.96 -25.97
C ILE A 593 -13.58 -3.29 -26.95
N PHE A 594 -13.26 -3.82 -28.14
CA PHE A 594 -14.23 -4.15 -29.18
C PHE A 594 -15.02 -5.42 -28.83
N LYS A 595 -16.34 -5.26 -28.67
CA LYS A 595 -17.26 -6.38 -28.43
C LYS A 595 -17.32 -7.25 -29.69
N LEU A 596 -17.13 -8.57 -29.53
CA LEU A 596 -17.07 -9.54 -30.64
C LEU A 596 -15.97 -9.24 -31.69
N GLY A 597 -14.98 -8.39 -31.36
CA GLY A 597 -13.95 -7.93 -32.29
C GLY A 597 -14.43 -6.89 -33.31
N ASP A 598 -15.62 -6.32 -33.14
CA ASP A 598 -16.20 -5.32 -34.03
C ASP A 598 -15.69 -3.89 -33.76
N PRO A 599 -14.93 -3.26 -34.69
CA PRO A 599 -14.46 -1.88 -34.56
C PRO A 599 -15.48 -0.84 -35.06
N SER A 600 -16.64 -1.22 -35.60
CA SER A 600 -17.57 -0.33 -36.33
C SER A 600 -17.90 1.01 -35.62
N TYR A 601 -18.08 1.00 -34.30
CA TYR A 601 -18.38 2.21 -33.54
C TYR A 601 -17.17 3.15 -33.45
N PHE A 602 -15.98 2.60 -33.23
CA PHE A 602 -14.72 3.33 -33.24
C PHE A 602 -14.41 3.89 -34.65
N LEU A 603 -14.63 3.12 -35.72
CA LEU A 603 -14.45 3.61 -37.10
C LEU A 603 -15.41 4.75 -37.46
N ARG A 604 -16.66 4.70 -36.99
CA ARG A 604 -17.60 5.84 -37.07
C ARG A 604 -17.09 7.07 -36.30
N THR A 605 -16.47 6.90 -35.14
CA THR A 605 -15.84 7.99 -34.39
C THR A 605 -14.70 8.63 -35.19
N VAL A 606 -13.77 7.82 -35.71
CA VAL A 606 -12.65 8.30 -36.54
C VAL A 606 -13.16 9.04 -37.79
N GLY A 607 -14.13 8.47 -38.50
CA GLY A 607 -14.72 9.07 -39.71
C GLY A 607 -15.47 10.38 -39.43
N LYS A 608 -16.08 10.54 -38.25
CA LYS A 608 -16.68 11.82 -37.83
C LYS A 608 -15.63 12.87 -37.47
N MET A 609 -14.51 12.49 -36.86
CA MET A 609 -13.47 13.43 -36.41
C MET A 609 -12.56 13.94 -37.52
N LEU A 610 -12.21 13.11 -38.51
CA LEU A 610 -11.31 13.50 -39.60
C LEU A 610 -11.91 14.55 -40.56
N LYS A 611 -11.05 15.49 -41.01
CA LYS A 611 -11.22 16.27 -42.24
C LYS A 611 -11.32 15.33 -43.45
N THR A 612 -12.08 15.67 -44.48
CA THR A 612 -11.96 14.97 -45.78
C THR A 612 -10.54 15.12 -46.31
N GLY A 613 -9.95 14.03 -46.79
CA GLY A 613 -8.53 13.92 -47.12
C GLY A 613 -7.63 13.50 -45.96
N GLY A 614 -8.07 13.66 -44.70
CA GLY A 614 -7.30 13.37 -43.49
C GLY A 614 -6.93 11.89 -43.31
N ARG A 615 -5.88 11.63 -42.51
CA ARG A 615 -5.26 10.31 -42.31
C ARG A 615 -5.70 9.66 -41.00
N MET A 616 -6.12 8.41 -41.06
CA MET A 616 -6.09 7.50 -39.91
C MET A 616 -4.77 6.73 -39.93
N ARG A 617 -4.12 6.60 -38.76
CA ARG A 617 -3.08 5.60 -38.48
C ARG A 617 -3.51 4.75 -37.30
N TRP A 618 -3.38 3.44 -37.39
CA TRP A 618 -3.78 2.54 -36.31
C TRP A 618 -2.80 1.36 -36.18
N ILE A 619 -2.29 1.16 -34.97
CA ILE A 619 -1.38 0.05 -34.64
C ILE A 619 -2.05 -0.90 -33.64
N GLU A 620 -2.04 -2.19 -33.95
CA GLU A 620 -2.77 -3.21 -33.20
C GLU A 620 -2.19 -4.63 -33.39
N ASN A 621 -2.54 -5.55 -32.49
CA ASN A 621 -2.16 -6.96 -32.57
C ASN A 621 -2.99 -7.71 -33.63
N ARG A 622 -2.35 -8.43 -34.56
CA ARG A 622 -3.04 -9.30 -35.53
C ARG A 622 -3.39 -10.67 -34.93
N SER A 623 -4.65 -10.86 -34.53
CA SER A 623 -5.22 -12.14 -34.07
C SER A 623 -4.43 -12.84 -32.93
N VAL A 624 -4.45 -12.24 -31.73
CA VAL A 624 -3.70 -12.73 -30.54
C VAL A 624 -4.07 -14.15 -30.16
N SER A 625 -5.36 -14.53 -30.26
CA SER A 625 -5.82 -15.88 -29.90
C SER A 625 -5.18 -16.98 -30.74
N ARG A 626 -4.76 -16.64 -31.98
CA ARG A 626 -4.09 -17.54 -32.92
C ARG A 626 -2.57 -17.43 -32.82
N ASN A 627 -2.06 -16.20 -32.78
CA ASN A 627 -0.66 -15.91 -33.10
C ASN A 627 0.28 -15.80 -31.89
N LEU A 628 -0.23 -15.57 -30.67
CA LEU A 628 0.59 -15.58 -29.44
C LEU A 628 1.30 -16.94 -29.27
N LYS A 629 2.61 -16.95 -29.02
CA LYS A 629 3.40 -18.18 -28.85
C LYS A 629 4.28 -18.06 -27.60
N VAL A 630 4.57 -19.17 -26.95
CA VAL A 630 5.58 -19.24 -25.89
C VAL A 630 6.80 -19.98 -26.43
N VAL A 631 7.99 -19.48 -26.15
CA VAL A 631 9.27 -20.11 -26.53
C VAL A 631 10.26 -20.01 -25.39
N SER A 632 11.15 -20.99 -25.29
CA SER A 632 12.37 -20.80 -24.51
C SER A 632 13.50 -20.26 -25.37
N LEU A 633 14.13 -19.18 -24.92
CA LEU A 633 15.39 -18.65 -25.47
C LEU A 633 16.62 -19.44 -24.99
N VAL A 634 16.46 -20.26 -23.94
CA VAL A 634 17.51 -21.09 -23.34
C VAL A 634 17.11 -22.57 -23.40
N SER A 635 17.94 -23.42 -23.99
CA SER A 635 17.62 -24.85 -24.14
C SER A 635 17.35 -25.52 -22.79
N GLY A 636 16.34 -26.38 -22.72
CA GLY A 636 15.99 -27.17 -21.53
C GLY A 636 15.22 -26.43 -20.42
N ARG A 637 14.82 -25.17 -20.59
CA ARG A 637 13.85 -24.54 -19.66
C ARG A 637 12.44 -25.11 -19.86
N ARG A 638 11.64 -25.08 -18.79
CA ARG A 638 10.20 -25.36 -18.82
C ARG A 638 9.46 -24.08 -19.21
N THR A 639 8.39 -24.23 -19.98
CA THR A 639 7.46 -23.17 -20.40
C THR A 639 6.05 -23.38 -19.85
N THR A 640 5.85 -24.44 -19.05
CA THR A 640 4.55 -25.01 -18.69
C THR A 640 3.62 -24.05 -17.97
N ALA A 641 4.16 -23.14 -17.15
CA ALA A 641 3.34 -22.12 -16.50
C ALA A 641 2.98 -20.98 -17.48
N THR A 642 3.97 -20.53 -18.26
CA THR A 642 3.83 -19.47 -19.26
C THR A 642 2.89 -19.86 -20.39
N ASP A 643 2.92 -21.13 -20.83
CA ASP A 643 2.01 -21.73 -21.81
C ASP A 643 0.55 -21.64 -21.36
N LYS A 644 0.29 -21.94 -20.07
CA LYS A 644 -1.06 -21.82 -19.51
C LYS A 644 -1.50 -20.36 -19.39
N VAL A 645 -0.61 -19.46 -18.96
CA VAL A 645 -0.91 -18.02 -18.92
C VAL A 645 -1.24 -17.49 -20.33
N ALA A 646 -0.47 -17.90 -21.35
CA ALA A 646 -0.76 -17.59 -22.75
C ALA A 646 -2.09 -18.20 -23.22
N GLY A 647 -2.42 -19.42 -22.78
CA GLY A 647 -3.72 -20.07 -23.07
C GLY A 647 -4.92 -19.24 -22.62
N VAL A 648 -4.88 -18.69 -21.40
CA VAL A 648 -5.92 -17.79 -20.88
C VAL A 648 -5.99 -16.48 -21.68
N ILE A 649 -4.84 -15.87 -21.99
CA ILE A 649 -4.79 -14.66 -22.83
C ILE A 649 -5.45 -14.94 -24.19
N LYS A 650 -5.11 -16.07 -24.84
CA LYS A 650 -5.77 -16.49 -26.09
C LYS A 650 -7.28 -16.65 -25.95
N GLY A 651 -7.74 -17.24 -24.83
CA GLY A 651 -9.17 -17.36 -24.52
C GLY A 651 -9.88 -16.01 -24.46
N LEU A 652 -9.30 -15.04 -23.75
CA LEU A 652 -9.86 -13.68 -23.62
C LEU A 652 -9.92 -12.90 -24.94
N TYR A 653 -8.95 -13.12 -25.83
CA TYR A 653 -8.92 -12.52 -27.17
C TYR A 653 -9.73 -13.28 -28.23
N LYS A 654 -10.14 -14.54 -27.98
CA LYS A 654 -10.86 -15.39 -28.96
C LYS A 654 -12.16 -14.77 -29.51
N ALA A 655 -12.79 -13.89 -28.72
CA ALA A 655 -13.99 -13.13 -29.09
C ALA A 655 -13.77 -11.60 -29.15
N ARG A 656 -12.50 -11.17 -29.34
CA ARG A 656 -12.07 -9.76 -29.44
C ARG A 656 -11.05 -9.52 -30.55
N ASP A 657 -10.39 -10.57 -31.05
CA ASP A 657 -9.56 -10.51 -32.24
C ASP A 657 -10.38 -9.98 -33.43
N ILE A 658 -9.93 -8.86 -33.99
CA ILE A 658 -10.56 -8.21 -35.14
C ILE A 658 -10.51 -9.17 -36.35
N PRO A 659 -11.66 -9.53 -36.94
CA PRO A 659 -11.70 -10.46 -38.06
C PRO A 659 -11.21 -9.78 -39.35
N PRO A 660 -10.64 -10.51 -40.33
CA PRO A 660 -10.22 -9.93 -41.61
C PRO A 660 -11.33 -9.15 -42.34
N SER A 661 -12.58 -9.60 -42.23
CA SER A 661 -13.75 -8.93 -42.81
C SER A 661 -14.08 -7.57 -42.18
N ALA A 662 -13.54 -7.25 -41.00
CA ALA A 662 -13.66 -5.92 -40.42
C ALA A 662 -12.76 -4.87 -41.10
N PHE A 663 -12.02 -5.25 -42.16
CA PHE A 663 -11.28 -4.35 -43.06
C PHE A 663 -11.90 -4.24 -44.46
N GLU A 664 -13.06 -4.87 -44.69
CA GLU A 664 -13.81 -4.79 -45.96
C GLU A 664 -14.76 -3.58 -45.97
N ASN A 665 -15.10 -3.08 -47.16
CA ASN A 665 -16.15 -2.07 -47.41
C ASN A 665 -16.04 -0.70 -46.69
N TRP A 666 -14.91 -0.36 -46.05
CA TRP A 666 -14.77 0.89 -45.28
C TRP A 666 -15.11 2.18 -46.05
N GLU A 667 -14.89 2.21 -47.37
CA GLU A 667 -15.18 3.35 -48.24
C GLU A 667 -16.70 3.60 -48.33
N GLN A 668 -17.51 2.54 -48.24
CA GLN A 668 -18.98 2.60 -48.20
C GLN A 668 -19.52 2.78 -46.78
N ASP A 669 -18.97 2.06 -45.79
CA ASP A 669 -19.55 1.96 -44.45
C ASP A 669 -19.11 3.09 -43.49
N TYR A 670 -17.94 3.70 -43.72
CA TYR A 670 -17.35 4.74 -42.85
C TYR A 670 -16.85 5.98 -43.61
N GLY A 671 -16.89 5.99 -44.96
CA GLY A 671 -16.23 7.01 -45.76
C GLY A 671 -14.70 6.98 -45.65
N MET A 672 -14.13 5.80 -45.37
CA MET A 672 -12.70 5.62 -45.10
C MET A 672 -12.07 4.66 -46.12
N LYS A 673 -11.06 5.11 -46.85
CA LYS A 673 -10.30 4.30 -47.81
C LYS A 673 -8.99 3.82 -47.19
N ILE A 674 -8.80 2.50 -47.08
CA ILE A 674 -7.52 1.93 -46.64
C ILE A 674 -6.45 2.17 -47.72
N ILE A 675 -5.30 2.69 -47.30
CA ILE A 675 -4.11 2.93 -48.13
C ILE A 675 -3.10 1.79 -47.95
N SER A 676 -2.83 1.40 -46.70
CA SER A 676 -1.97 0.26 -46.36
C SER A 676 -2.49 -0.46 -45.11
N ASN A 677 -2.15 -1.74 -44.97
CA ASN A 677 -2.49 -2.61 -43.84
C ASN A 677 -1.40 -3.68 -43.72
N GLU A 678 -0.24 -3.28 -43.21
CA GLU A 678 1.01 -4.04 -43.22
C GLU A 678 1.23 -4.78 -41.90
N GLU A 679 1.96 -5.89 -41.92
CA GLU A 679 2.24 -6.72 -40.74
C GLU A 679 3.72 -6.79 -40.41
N TYR A 680 4.03 -6.57 -39.13
CA TYR A 680 5.36 -6.41 -38.58
C TYR A 680 5.59 -7.44 -37.47
N GLU A 681 6.37 -8.48 -37.81
CA GLU A 681 6.88 -9.45 -36.84
C GLU A 681 7.73 -8.77 -35.77
N VAL A 682 7.49 -9.10 -34.49
CA VAL A 682 8.18 -8.47 -33.37
C VAL A 682 9.65 -8.92 -33.35
N PRO A 683 10.64 -8.01 -33.39
CA PRO A 683 12.05 -8.39 -33.44
C PRO A 683 12.50 -9.19 -32.21
N LYS A 684 13.32 -10.24 -32.40
CA LYS A 684 13.77 -11.14 -31.31
C LYS A 684 14.43 -10.43 -30.13
N VAL A 685 15.15 -9.34 -30.38
CA VAL A 685 15.75 -8.48 -29.34
C VAL A 685 14.71 -7.84 -28.42
N SER A 686 13.49 -7.61 -28.91
CA SER A 686 12.38 -6.99 -28.19
C SER A 686 11.45 -8.02 -27.54
N TRP A 687 11.58 -9.33 -27.80
CA TRP A 687 10.69 -10.36 -27.23
C TRP A 687 10.67 -10.36 -25.69
N ARG A 688 11.83 -10.17 -25.04
CA ARG A 688 11.90 -10.12 -23.57
C ARG A 688 11.11 -8.93 -22.99
N PRO A 689 11.39 -7.65 -23.33
CA PRO A 689 10.65 -6.54 -22.74
C PRO A 689 9.18 -6.50 -23.17
N TRP A 690 8.83 -7.01 -24.37
CA TRP A 690 7.42 -7.25 -24.72
C TRP A 690 6.76 -8.34 -23.86
N THR A 691 7.49 -9.40 -23.47
CA THR A 691 7.01 -10.39 -22.49
C THR A 691 6.83 -9.75 -21.12
N GLU A 692 7.76 -8.89 -20.68
CA GLU A 692 7.68 -8.19 -19.38
C GLU A 692 6.52 -7.18 -19.34
N ALA A 693 6.22 -6.50 -20.45
CA ALA A 693 5.00 -5.70 -20.62
C ALA A 693 3.73 -6.58 -20.64
N MET A 694 3.73 -7.68 -21.39
CA MET A 694 2.62 -8.65 -21.44
C MET A 694 2.29 -9.23 -20.07
N MET A 695 3.29 -9.62 -19.28
CA MET A 695 3.09 -10.21 -17.94
C MET A 695 2.45 -9.22 -16.96
N GLN A 696 2.76 -7.93 -17.06
CA GLN A 696 2.13 -6.88 -16.25
C GLN A 696 0.68 -6.60 -16.66
N VAL A 697 0.31 -6.84 -17.92
CA VAL A 697 -1.08 -6.82 -18.39
C VAL A 697 -1.82 -8.12 -18.05
N ALA A 698 -1.15 -9.27 -18.17
CA ALA A 698 -1.70 -10.59 -17.85
C ALA A 698 -2.14 -10.69 -16.39
N GLU A 699 -1.39 -10.09 -15.46
CA GLU A 699 -1.79 -10.00 -14.05
C GLU A 699 -3.14 -9.29 -13.86
N GLN A 700 -3.45 -8.28 -14.68
CA GLN A 700 -4.75 -7.58 -14.67
C GLN A 700 -5.90 -8.44 -15.24
N TYR A 701 -5.61 -9.56 -15.90
CA TYR A 701 -6.63 -10.50 -16.36
C TYR A 701 -7.12 -11.46 -15.27
N ALA A 702 -6.41 -11.58 -14.13
CA ALA A 702 -6.84 -12.46 -13.04
C ALA A 702 -8.21 -12.07 -12.45
N VAL A 703 -8.53 -10.77 -12.39
CA VAL A 703 -9.86 -10.29 -11.93
C VAL A 703 -10.99 -10.56 -12.92
N ARG A 704 -10.68 -10.97 -14.17
CA ARG A 704 -11.66 -11.34 -15.20
C ARG A 704 -11.99 -12.83 -15.21
N LEU A 705 -11.36 -13.63 -14.33
CA LEU A 705 -11.63 -15.05 -14.15
C LEU A 705 -12.53 -15.30 -12.94
N PRO A 706 -13.37 -16.36 -12.95
CA PRO A 706 -14.17 -16.76 -11.79
C PRO A 706 -13.27 -17.22 -10.63
N LEU A 707 -13.77 -17.09 -9.41
CA LEU A 707 -13.15 -17.74 -8.25
C LEU A 707 -13.38 -19.26 -8.32
N ALA A 708 -12.56 -20.04 -7.62
CA ALA A 708 -12.74 -21.49 -7.52
C ALA A 708 -14.09 -21.94 -6.93
N SER A 709 -14.83 -21.04 -6.24
CA SER A 709 -16.20 -21.25 -5.78
C SER A 709 -17.27 -21.14 -6.88
N ASP A 710 -16.99 -20.34 -7.92
CA ASP A 710 -17.97 -19.89 -8.92
C ASP A 710 -17.73 -20.53 -10.29
N ALA A 711 -16.57 -21.16 -10.46
CA ALA A 711 -16.09 -21.76 -11.69
C ALA A 711 -16.85 -23.05 -12.05
N GLN A 712 -17.22 -23.20 -13.32
CA GLN A 712 -17.85 -24.40 -13.83
C GLN A 712 -16.80 -25.48 -14.19
N SER A 713 -17.24 -26.73 -14.37
CA SER A 713 -16.35 -27.84 -14.68
C SER A 713 -15.63 -27.64 -16.01
N GLY A 714 -14.35 -27.25 -15.96
CA GLY A 714 -13.50 -26.95 -17.11
C GLY A 714 -13.10 -25.47 -17.25
N ASP A 715 -13.65 -24.56 -16.43
CA ASP A 715 -13.17 -23.19 -16.34
C ASP A 715 -11.76 -23.13 -15.74
N THR A 716 -10.99 -22.10 -16.10
CA THR A 716 -9.75 -21.75 -15.38
C THR A 716 -10.07 -20.82 -14.22
N THR A 717 -9.76 -21.25 -13.01
CA THR A 717 -9.98 -20.43 -11.80
C THR A 717 -8.96 -19.29 -11.71
N ARG A 718 -9.36 -18.21 -11.02
CA ARG A 718 -8.48 -17.09 -10.64
C ARG A 718 -7.26 -17.58 -9.85
N GLU A 719 -7.47 -18.52 -8.93
CA GLU A 719 -6.45 -19.10 -8.06
C GLU A 719 -5.40 -19.88 -8.84
N GLU A 720 -5.83 -20.76 -9.76
CA GLU A 720 -4.93 -21.47 -10.67
C GLU A 720 -4.14 -20.51 -11.56
N TYR A 721 -4.81 -19.54 -12.17
CA TYR A 721 -4.16 -18.57 -13.06
C TYR A 721 -3.11 -17.73 -12.32
N GLN A 722 -3.38 -17.34 -11.06
CA GLN A 722 -2.42 -16.62 -10.23
C GLN A 722 -1.23 -17.50 -9.80
N ALA A 723 -1.45 -18.79 -9.54
CA ALA A 723 -0.36 -19.74 -9.33
C ALA A 723 0.49 -19.92 -10.61
N TRP A 724 -0.15 -20.02 -11.78
CA TRP A 724 0.55 -20.12 -13.06
C TRP A 724 1.28 -18.81 -13.41
N LEU A 725 0.74 -17.64 -13.13
CA LEU A 725 1.45 -16.35 -13.23
C LEU A 725 2.71 -16.34 -12.35
N GLY A 726 2.61 -16.81 -11.11
CA GLY A 726 3.74 -16.87 -10.17
C GLY A 726 4.90 -17.73 -10.66
N GLU A 727 4.62 -18.90 -11.25
CA GLU A 727 5.65 -19.73 -11.88
C GLU A 727 6.09 -19.20 -13.25
N ALA A 728 5.19 -18.63 -14.06
CA ALA A 728 5.50 -18.04 -15.35
C ALA A 728 6.48 -16.87 -15.23
N PHE A 729 6.37 -16.04 -14.19
CA PHE A 729 7.39 -15.03 -13.88
C PHE A 729 8.78 -15.67 -13.72
N LYS A 730 8.90 -16.82 -13.03
CA LYS A 730 10.19 -17.52 -12.86
C LYS A 730 10.69 -18.12 -14.17
N GLU A 731 9.80 -18.73 -14.97
CA GLU A 731 10.12 -19.24 -16.29
C GLU A 731 10.66 -18.13 -17.20
N VAL A 732 9.99 -16.97 -17.25
CA VAL A 732 10.41 -15.79 -18.02
C VAL A 732 11.78 -15.30 -17.58
N HIS A 733 12.01 -15.12 -16.27
CA HIS A 733 13.34 -14.77 -15.74
C HIS A 733 14.42 -15.82 -16.06
N SER A 734 14.05 -17.09 -16.24
CA SER A 734 14.96 -18.17 -16.62
C SER A 734 15.33 -18.20 -18.11
N GLY A 735 14.63 -17.40 -18.94
CA GLY A 735 14.82 -17.30 -20.39
C GLY A 735 13.62 -17.69 -21.25
N VAL A 736 12.40 -17.77 -20.71
CA VAL A 736 11.18 -17.96 -21.51
C VAL A 736 10.64 -16.61 -22.01
N ALA A 737 10.05 -16.59 -23.20
CA ALA A 737 9.42 -15.41 -23.79
C ALA A 737 8.03 -15.75 -24.35
N MET A 738 7.11 -14.81 -24.20
CA MET A 738 5.88 -14.73 -25.00
C MET A 738 6.21 -13.97 -26.29
N ILE A 739 6.28 -14.67 -27.42
CA ILE A 739 6.28 -14.02 -28.72
C ILE A 739 4.85 -13.51 -28.94
N LEU A 740 4.71 -12.19 -28.93
CA LEU A 740 3.47 -11.51 -29.30
C LEU A 740 3.00 -11.91 -30.70
N SER A 741 1.72 -11.67 -30.93
CA SER A 741 1.15 -11.61 -32.27
C SER A 741 1.89 -10.55 -33.10
N PRO A 742 2.03 -10.72 -34.44
CA PRO A 742 2.52 -9.65 -35.31
C PRO A 742 1.69 -8.38 -35.10
N HIS A 743 2.36 -7.24 -34.95
CA HIS A 743 1.68 -5.96 -34.92
C HIS A 743 1.34 -5.56 -36.35
N PHE A 744 0.12 -5.09 -36.61
CA PHE A 744 -0.23 -4.48 -37.88
C PHE A 744 -0.22 -2.96 -37.77
N GLU A 745 0.15 -2.29 -38.87
CA GLU A 745 -0.03 -0.86 -39.07
C GLU A 745 -1.00 -0.66 -40.23
N LEU A 746 -2.11 0.02 -39.95
CA LEU A 746 -3.11 0.41 -40.94
C LEU A 746 -3.08 1.92 -41.15
N ILE A 747 -2.90 2.34 -42.40
CA ILE A 747 -3.08 3.73 -42.84
C ILE A 747 -4.35 3.80 -43.69
N ALA A 748 -5.23 4.74 -43.39
CA ALA A 748 -6.43 5.01 -44.18
C ALA A 748 -6.65 6.52 -44.37
N GLN A 749 -7.48 6.88 -45.33
CA GLN A 749 -7.86 8.25 -45.67
C GLN A 749 -9.38 8.42 -45.58
N LYS A 750 -9.86 9.52 -45.01
CA LYS A 750 -11.27 9.91 -45.20
C LYS A 750 -11.46 10.46 -46.61
N VAL A 751 -12.43 9.93 -47.36
CA VAL A 751 -12.76 10.34 -48.74
C VAL A 751 -13.99 11.23 -48.82
#